data_AF-A0A654INV1-F1
#
_entry.id   AF-A0A654INV1-F1
#
_cell.length_a   1.000
_cell.length_b   1.000
_cell.length_c   1.000
_cell.angle_alpha   90.00
_cell.angle_beta   90.00
_cell.angle_gamma   90.00
#
_symmetry.space_group_name_H-M   'P 1'
#
loop_
_entity.id
_entity.type
_entity.pdbx_description
1 polymer ?
#
loop_
_entity_poly.entity_id
_entity_poly.type
_entity_poly.pdbx_seq_one_letter_code
_entity_poly.pdbx_strand_id
1 'polypeptide(L)'
;MKKSLRYLSFLNIVLFLSLVTISCVSNTSKVSLNWNNLDQIVSYFKQLSFILDSLKLDDKDLKSKVNKIIDKTDFKKIKKTDLELTIKLFNKVKNQLESKSTSSFDKKDKLDILNQIKTHLALLKLSELVNIVDELINKLEEERLKIEDKNLDFEDLKDIDNSTLKILESRHVSNQHSYPDYVNKFQTVSAEEIYKELYDRTFSIKFLVKLKNGDLLSNGTGTGWLLDYHKYENQNKYKLFIATNLHVLADFSNSLTEEQNKKFNYYDPSGNKVVGIGIGKADNVTDFSAKNNKTNSSYKVANYYLNSKEFETYAKSDLWTDDKYSDALSDSKLVFGAVDFMHKKTIKHHSSTLLKQATEYYEWKKNNLSEDEKIAWNDFFDRKDIPVMVDFGVFEVDIDLNKADYTLKKWVESAIRGLDSYLARIDKAEILPNQDKKISNYLLTTDYVSALFDQSDSKQNLNLYNAKDIYIAGYPKNQYWSFWMQNNPIERNSSTLSSGWRNPMVNKKTFAFANEIEEKVGGGLNFNIHDNYWHRVFATFYGYQYNVNFSSLYYGASGSLAYNEFGQMIGIYNNVKSNVEFGDLLQSATIAPFLQSNNIKVDDNVIYAYNLIDGTDKTKYKYQKSSFRENLQKLYPNGFSDKSKSTKLFKNIFN
;
A
#
# COMPACT_ATOMS: atom_id res chain seq x y z
N MET A 1 21.11 21.18 -28.83
CA MET A 1 21.24 20.88 -27.39
C MET A 1 20.41 19.65 -27.08
N LYS A 2 21.05 18.60 -26.56
CA LYS A 2 20.56 17.22 -26.55
C LYS A 2 19.39 17.04 -25.56
N LYS A 3 18.20 16.78 -26.09
CA LYS A 3 17.03 16.23 -25.38
C LYS A 3 17.13 14.70 -25.42
N SER A 4 17.01 14.03 -24.28
CA SER A 4 16.82 12.58 -24.22
C SER A 4 15.44 12.26 -23.65
N LEU A 5 14.59 11.67 -24.49
CA LEU A 5 13.41 10.91 -24.10
C LEU A 5 13.81 9.79 -23.13
N ARG A 6 13.07 9.62 -22.04
CA ARG A 6 13.05 8.37 -21.27
C ARG A 6 11.59 7.93 -21.15
N TYR A 7 11.25 6.85 -21.85
CA TYR A 7 10.05 6.05 -21.62
C TYR A 7 10.42 4.58 -21.78
N LEU A 8 9.82 3.78 -20.88
CA LEU A 8 9.59 2.33 -20.93
C LEU A 8 10.82 1.41 -20.80
N SER A 9 10.92 0.74 -19.65
CA SER A 9 11.40 -0.64 -19.59
C SER A 9 10.66 -1.42 -18.49
N PHE A 10 9.53 -2.00 -18.86
CA PHE A 10 8.99 -3.20 -18.23
C PHE A 10 9.22 -4.35 -19.20
N LEU A 11 10.08 -5.31 -18.83
CA LEU A 11 9.97 -6.71 -19.26
C LEU A 11 10.85 -7.56 -18.33
N ASN A 12 10.21 -8.32 -17.46
CA ASN A 12 10.83 -9.48 -16.80
C ASN A 12 10.83 -10.64 -17.79
N ILE A 13 11.88 -11.48 -17.77
CA ILE A 13 11.82 -12.96 -17.85
C ILE A 13 13.22 -13.59 -17.77
N VAL A 14 13.40 -14.46 -16.74
CA VAL A 14 14.10 -15.77 -16.73
C VAL A 14 15.61 -15.93 -16.37
N LEU A 15 15.77 -16.62 -15.22
CA LEU A 15 16.65 -17.74 -14.80
C LEU A 15 18.20 -17.67 -14.72
N PHE A 16 18.62 -18.11 -13.53
CA PHE A 16 19.72 -19.03 -13.16
C PHE A 16 21.16 -18.52 -12.90
N LEU A 17 21.62 -18.94 -11.71
CA LEU A 17 22.98 -19.37 -11.33
C LEU A 17 24.12 -18.37 -11.55
N SER A 18 24.40 -17.54 -10.54
CA SER A 18 25.74 -16.97 -10.40
C SER A 18 26.64 -17.92 -9.59
N LEU A 19 27.50 -18.65 -10.31
CA LEU A 19 28.72 -19.21 -9.77
C LEU A 19 29.52 -18.08 -9.09
N VAL A 20 29.74 -18.18 -7.78
CA VAL A 20 30.74 -17.34 -7.12
C VAL A 20 32.11 -17.99 -7.32
N THR A 21 32.95 -17.27 -8.06
CA THR A 21 34.37 -17.56 -8.28
C THR A 21 35.11 -17.65 -6.95
N ILE A 22 35.73 -18.79 -6.69
CA ILE A 22 36.61 -19.03 -5.54
C ILE A 22 37.95 -18.33 -5.83
N SER A 23 38.25 -17.26 -5.10
CA SER A 23 39.59 -16.66 -5.06
C SER A 23 40.52 -17.58 -4.26
N CYS A 24 41.55 -18.10 -4.93
CA CYS A 24 42.62 -18.90 -4.35
C CYS A 24 43.37 -18.14 -3.26
N VAL A 25 43.41 -18.71 -2.05
CA VAL A 25 44.48 -18.48 -1.07
C VAL A 25 45.18 -19.81 -0.83
N SER A 26 46.43 -19.87 -1.28
CA SER A 26 47.32 -21.01 -1.22
C SER A 26 47.89 -21.19 0.20
N ASN A 27 47.30 -22.10 0.98
CA ASN A 27 48.01 -22.97 1.92
C ASN A 27 47.00 -23.90 2.61
N THR A 28 46.80 -25.08 2.04
CA THR A 28 46.16 -26.20 2.76
C THR A 28 47.05 -27.41 2.64
N SER A 29 47.54 -27.90 3.76
CA SER A 29 48.16 -29.21 3.91
C SER A 29 47.30 -30.26 3.19
N LYS A 30 47.91 -31.08 2.33
CA LYS A 30 47.22 -32.20 1.68
C LYS A 30 46.76 -33.18 2.76
N VAL A 31 45.48 -33.13 3.12
CA VAL A 31 44.86 -34.15 3.98
C VAL A 31 44.74 -35.43 3.16
N SER A 32 45.58 -36.44 3.43
CA SER A 32 45.45 -37.76 2.80
C SER A 32 44.30 -38.53 3.44
N LEU A 33 43.11 -38.44 2.85
CA LEU A 33 41.91 -39.15 3.29
C LEU A 33 41.89 -40.59 2.73
N ASN A 34 41.86 -41.59 3.60
CA ASN A 34 41.55 -42.96 3.21
C ASN A 34 40.02 -43.13 3.21
N TRP A 35 39.42 -43.01 2.03
CA TRP A 35 37.96 -43.04 1.83
C TRP A 35 37.28 -44.35 2.20
N ASN A 36 38.05 -45.42 2.40
CA ASN A 36 37.54 -46.72 2.84
C ASN A 36 37.52 -46.83 4.38
N ASN A 37 38.07 -45.85 5.10
CA ASN A 37 38.08 -45.80 6.55
C ASN A 37 36.97 -44.87 7.06
N LEU A 38 35.80 -45.44 7.38
CA LEU A 38 34.65 -44.69 7.90
C LEU A 38 34.97 -43.98 9.21
N ASP A 39 35.78 -44.59 10.08
CA ASP A 39 36.18 -44.00 11.36
C ASP A 39 37.00 -42.71 11.15
N GLN A 40 37.79 -42.66 10.06
CA GLN A 40 38.52 -41.46 9.68
C GLN A 40 37.56 -40.32 9.28
N ILE A 41 36.50 -40.61 8.50
CA ILE A 41 35.50 -39.61 8.09
C ILE A 41 34.70 -39.10 9.29
N VAL A 42 34.26 -40.02 10.15
CA VAL A 42 33.55 -39.69 11.41
C VAL A 42 34.40 -38.78 12.28
N SER A 43 35.70 -39.07 12.42
CA SER A 43 36.64 -38.22 13.16
C SER A 43 36.74 -36.79 12.62
N TYR A 44 36.73 -36.61 11.29
CA TYR A 44 36.71 -35.27 10.69
C TYR A 44 35.39 -34.53 10.94
N PHE A 45 34.25 -35.21 10.87
CA PHE A 45 32.96 -34.57 11.15
C PHE A 45 32.79 -34.21 12.62
N LYS A 46 33.39 -34.98 13.54
CA LYS A 46 33.43 -34.63 14.98
C LYS A 46 34.14 -33.31 15.28
N GLN A 47 34.93 -32.77 14.34
CA GLN A 47 35.46 -31.40 14.45
C GLN A 47 34.38 -30.33 14.52
N LEU A 48 33.19 -30.58 13.96
CA LEU A 48 32.05 -29.67 14.07
C LEU A 48 31.71 -29.35 15.53
N SER A 49 31.75 -30.36 16.41
CA SER A 49 31.50 -30.15 17.84
C SER A 49 32.51 -29.19 18.47
N PHE A 50 33.79 -29.32 18.12
CA PHE A 50 34.84 -28.41 18.58
C PHE A 50 34.66 -26.99 18.04
N ILE A 51 34.30 -26.85 16.75
CA ILE A 51 34.07 -25.55 16.12
C ILE A 51 32.92 -24.82 16.83
N LEU A 52 31.80 -25.50 17.06
CA LEU A 52 30.63 -24.90 17.69
C LEU A 52 30.91 -24.54 19.17
N ASP A 53 31.58 -25.42 19.93
CA ASP A 53 31.99 -25.14 21.32
C ASP A 53 32.93 -23.92 21.40
N SER A 54 33.87 -23.80 20.45
CA SER A 54 34.86 -22.71 20.43
C SER A 54 34.25 -21.33 20.18
N LEU A 55 33.06 -21.25 19.57
CA LEU A 55 32.35 -20.00 19.36
C LEU A 55 31.67 -19.46 20.65
N LYS A 56 31.84 -20.16 21.79
CA LYS A 56 31.28 -19.86 23.12
C LYS A 56 29.76 -19.72 23.13
N LEU A 57 29.10 -20.71 22.55
CA LEU A 57 27.65 -20.79 22.51
C LEU A 57 27.21 -21.61 23.74
N ASP A 58 26.62 -20.97 24.75
CA ASP A 58 26.25 -21.57 26.05
C ASP A 58 25.22 -22.72 25.93
N ASP A 59 25.65 -23.90 25.47
CA ASP A 59 24.88 -25.14 25.53
C ASP A 59 25.80 -26.29 26.02
N LYS A 60 25.63 -26.65 27.30
CA LYS A 60 26.42 -27.68 27.99
C LYS A 60 26.32 -29.08 27.34
N ASP A 61 25.31 -29.32 26.50
CA ASP A 61 25.06 -30.61 25.86
C ASP A 61 25.32 -30.63 24.34
N LEU A 62 25.73 -29.51 23.75
CA LEU A 62 25.89 -29.34 22.30
C LEU A 62 26.82 -30.37 21.67
N LYS A 63 28.01 -30.55 22.27
CA LYS A 63 29.00 -31.53 21.84
C LYS A 63 28.47 -32.95 21.83
N SER A 64 27.70 -33.33 22.85
CA SER A 64 27.10 -34.67 22.97
C SER A 64 26.02 -34.90 21.91
N LYS A 65 25.15 -33.90 21.69
CA LYS A 65 24.10 -33.93 20.66
C LYS A 65 24.70 -34.07 19.25
N VAL A 66 25.66 -33.23 18.89
CA VAL A 66 26.31 -33.22 17.57
C VAL A 66 27.03 -34.55 17.30
N ASN A 67 27.82 -35.04 18.27
CA ASN A 67 28.55 -36.30 18.09
C ASN A 67 27.61 -37.50 17.93
N LYS A 68 26.49 -37.54 18.67
CA LYS A 68 25.49 -38.59 18.54
C LYS A 68 24.83 -38.63 17.16
N ILE A 69 24.60 -37.47 16.55
CA ILE A 69 24.04 -37.38 15.17
C ILE A 69 25.07 -37.86 14.16
N ILE A 70 26.34 -37.44 14.32
CA ILE A 70 27.44 -37.88 13.45
C ILE A 70 27.63 -39.40 13.52
N ASP A 71 27.62 -39.99 14.71
CA ASP A 71 27.80 -41.44 14.89
C ASP A 71 26.67 -42.27 14.28
N LYS A 72 25.48 -41.68 14.10
CA LYS A 72 24.32 -42.31 13.43
C LYS A 72 24.28 -42.06 11.92
N THR A 73 25.12 -41.18 11.39
CA THR A 73 25.08 -40.76 9.99
C THR A 73 25.75 -41.79 9.09
N ASP A 74 25.01 -42.28 8.09
CA ASP A 74 25.53 -43.20 7.07
C ASP A 74 26.29 -42.44 5.97
N PHE A 75 27.53 -42.05 6.26
CA PHE A 75 28.37 -41.28 5.34
C PHE A 75 28.64 -41.98 3.99
N LYS A 76 28.43 -43.30 3.89
CA LYS A 76 28.60 -44.04 2.63
C LYS A 76 27.57 -43.65 1.57
N LYS A 77 26.44 -43.06 1.97
CA LYS A 77 25.37 -42.59 1.06
C LYS A 77 25.58 -41.17 0.56
N ILE A 78 26.62 -40.48 1.02
CA ILE A 78 26.89 -39.08 0.70
C ILE A 78 27.95 -39.00 -0.39
N LYS A 79 27.78 -38.06 -1.33
CA LYS A 79 28.74 -37.87 -2.42
C LYS A 79 30.11 -37.51 -1.85
N LYS A 80 31.13 -38.25 -2.30
CA LYS A 80 32.53 -38.06 -1.89
C LYS A 80 33.01 -36.61 -2.06
N THR A 81 32.66 -35.96 -3.16
CA THR A 81 33.03 -34.57 -3.45
C THR A 81 32.51 -33.59 -2.39
N ASP A 82 31.30 -33.83 -1.89
CA ASP A 82 30.63 -32.93 -0.95
C ASP A 82 31.20 -33.14 0.46
N LEU A 83 31.54 -34.39 0.81
CA LEU A 83 32.30 -34.74 2.02
C LEU A 83 33.68 -34.07 2.01
N GLU A 84 34.40 -34.13 0.89
CA GLU A 84 35.73 -33.50 0.73
C GLU A 84 35.68 -32.00 0.97
N LEU A 85 34.71 -31.31 0.37
CA LEU A 85 34.54 -29.86 0.52
C LEU A 85 34.20 -29.49 1.97
N THR A 86 33.30 -30.23 2.60
CA THR A 86 32.90 -29.99 3.99
C THR A 86 34.04 -30.23 4.96
N ILE A 87 34.83 -31.30 4.78
CA ILE A 87 36.01 -31.59 5.61
C ILE A 87 37.08 -30.51 5.43
N LYS A 88 37.29 -30.00 4.21
CA LYS A 88 38.21 -28.87 3.97
C LYS A 88 37.75 -27.61 4.70
N LEU A 89 36.46 -27.29 4.67
CA LEU A 89 35.89 -26.18 5.42
C LEU A 89 36.12 -26.35 6.91
N PHE A 90 35.80 -27.51 7.49
CA PHE A 90 35.98 -27.76 8.92
C PHE A 90 37.43 -27.62 9.36
N ASN A 91 38.38 -28.20 8.61
CA ASN A 91 39.80 -28.04 8.94
C ASN A 91 40.25 -26.57 8.83
N LYS A 92 39.77 -25.82 7.82
CA LYS A 92 40.08 -24.40 7.67
C LYS A 92 39.58 -23.59 8.87
N VAL A 93 38.30 -23.76 9.24
CA VAL A 93 37.67 -23.06 10.35
C VAL A 93 38.33 -23.45 11.68
N LYS A 94 38.58 -24.75 11.89
CA LYS A 94 39.30 -25.24 13.06
C LYS A 94 40.68 -24.59 13.21
N ASN A 95 41.48 -24.58 12.14
CA ASN A 95 42.80 -23.94 12.16
C ASN A 95 42.71 -22.43 12.43
N GLN A 96 41.68 -21.75 11.91
CA GLN A 96 41.42 -20.33 12.21
C GLN A 96 41.11 -20.12 13.70
N LEU A 97 40.31 -21.01 14.31
CA LEU A 97 39.96 -20.96 15.73
C LEU A 97 41.13 -21.33 16.65
N GLU A 98 42.05 -22.21 16.22
CA GLU A 98 43.25 -22.60 16.97
C GLU A 98 44.37 -21.54 16.86
N SER A 99 44.46 -20.82 15.73
CA SER A 99 45.51 -19.81 15.49
C SER A 99 45.19 -18.40 16.01
N LYS A 100 43.94 -18.15 16.41
CA LYS A 100 43.48 -16.86 16.94
C LYS A 100 42.84 -17.05 18.32
N SER A 101 43.07 -16.14 19.26
CA SER A 101 42.31 -16.13 20.52
C SER A 101 40.81 -16.04 20.21
N THR A 102 39.96 -16.89 20.80
CA THR A 102 38.50 -16.89 20.60
C THR A 102 37.83 -15.56 20.95
N SER A 103 38.51 -14.67 21.68
CA SER A 103 38.10 -13.28 21.93
C SER A 103 38.26 -12.33 20.73
N SER A 104 38.85 -12.78 19.62
CA SER A 104 39.11 -11.97 18.41
C SER A 104 38.08 -12.15 17.29
N PHE A 105 37.15 -13.09 17.44
CA PHE A 105 36.04 -13.26 16.49
C PHE A 105 34.88 -12.41 16.95
N ASP A 106 34.58 -11.36 16.17
CA ASP A 106 33.39 -10.56 16.42
C ASP A 106 32.12 -11.35 16.05
N LYS A 107 30.96 -10.81 16.41
CA LYS A 107 29.67 -11.48 16.15
C LYS A 107 29.41 -11.74 14.66
N LYS A 108 29.90 -10.88 13.77
CA LYS A 108 29.76 -11.02 12.31
C LYS A 108 30.62 -12.17 11.80
N ASP A 109 31.84 -12.30 12.29
CA ASP A 109 32.74 -13.42 11.97
C ASP A 109 32.11 -14.75 12.40
N LYS A 110 31.50 -14.79 13.59
CA LYS A 110 30.78 -15.99 14.08
C LYS A 110 29.60 -16.34 13.18
N LEU A 111 28.81 -15.36 12.76
CA LEU A 111 27.64 -15.57 11.89
C LEU A 111 28.07 -16.06 10.50
N ASP A 112 29.15 -15.52 9.93
CA ASP A 112 29.69 -15.95 8.64
C ASP A 112 30.16 -17.41 8.69
N ILE A 113 30.90 -17.78 9.74
CA ILE A 113 31.34 -19.16 9.97
C ILE A 113 30.13 -20.11 10.06
N LEU A 114 29.12 -19.76 10.85
CA LEU A 114 27.92 -20.60 11.03
C LEU A 114 27.13 -20.74 9.73
N ASN A 115 26.97 -19.68 8.94
CA ASN A 115 26.27 -19.72 7.66
C ASN A 115 27.01 -20.57 6.61
N GLN A 116 28.34 -20.52 6.58
CA GLN A 116 29.15 -21.38 5.71
C GLN A 116 29.00 -22.86 6.09
N ILE A 117 29.01 -23.17 7.40
CA ILE A 117 28.80 -24.52 7.92
C ILE A 117 27.39 -25.01 7.58
N LYS A 118 26.35 -24.20 7.83
CA LYS A 118 24.95 -24.51 7.51
C LYS A 118 24.79 -24.91 6.04
N THR A 119 25.37 -24.11 5.14
CA THR A 119 25.30 -24.34 3.69
C THR A 119 25.89 -25.70 3.32
N HIS A 120 27.05 -26.05 3.88
CA HIS A 120 27.70 -27.34 3.59
C HIS A 120 26.93 -28.52 4.18
N LEU A 121 26.42 -28.39 5.41
CA LEU A 121 25.58 -29.44 6.02
C LEU A 121 24.28 -29.67 5.24
N ALA A 122 23.68 -28.61 4.70
CA ALA A 122 22.49 -28.70 3.85
C ALA A 122 22.77 -29.43 2.52
N LEU A 123 23.93 -29.18 1.90
CA LEU A 123 24.37 -29.91 0.70
C LEU A 123 24.51 -31.42 0.96
N LEU A 124 24.94 -31.80 2.16
CA LEU A 124 25.03 -33.20 2.60
C LEU A 124 23.69 -33.80 3.04
N LYS A 125 22.60 -33.02 3.05
CA LYS A 125 21.28 -33.39 3.56
C LYS A 125 21.27 -33.81 5.04
N LEU A 126 22.15 -33.24 5.85
CA LEU A 126 22.25 -33.51 7.29
C LEU A 126 21.32 -32.57 8.09
N SER A 127 20.01 -32.69 7.89
CA SER A 127 18.99 -31.76 8.41
C SER A 127 19.06 -31.56 9.93
N GLU A 128 19.33 -32.61 10.70
CA GLU A 128 19.47 -32.49 12.16
C GLU A 128 20.64 -31.59 12.57
N LEU A 129 21.76 -31.62 11.84
CA LEU A 129 22.90 -30.73 12.09
C LEU A 129 22.64 -29.31 11.57
N VAL A 130 21.89 -29.17 10.47
CA VAL A 130 21.45 -27.86 9.96
C VAL A 130 20.61 -27.12 11.01
N ASN A 131 19.65 -27.82 11.62
CA ASN A 131 18.79 -27.24 12.65
C ASN A 131 19.58 -26.77 13.88
N ILE A 132 20.57 -27.54 14.32
CA ILE A 132 21.46 -27.14 15.42
C ILE A 132 22.20 -25.85 15.09
N VAL A 133 22.75 -25.73 13.88
CA VAL A 133 23.46 -24.52 13.46
C VAL A 133 22.51 -23.33 13.32
N ASP A 134 21.28 -23.55 12.88
CA ASP A 134 20.24 -22.52 12.79
C ASP A 134 19.82 -21.98 14.14
N GLU A 135 19.63 -22.82 15.15
CA GLU A 135 19.35 -22.38 16.52
C GLU A 135 20.47 -21.48 17.07
N LEU A 136 21.72 -21.74 16.70
CA LEU A 136 22.87 -20.96 17.13
C LEU A 136 22.96 -19.61 16.41
N ILE A 137 22.62 -19.57 15.11
CA ILE A 137 22.48 -18.31 14.35
C ILE A 137 21.39 -17.45 14.99
N ASN A 138 20.22 -18.03 15.28
CA ASN A 138 19.11 -17.31 15.89
C ASN A 138 19.46 -16.75 17.27
N LYS A 139 20.12 -17.54 18.14
CA LYS A 139 20.59 -17.06 19.46
C LYS A 139 21.56 -15.89 19.32
N LEU A 140 22.51 -15.97 18.38
CA LEU A 140 23.39 -14.84 18.11
C LEU A 140 22.59 -13.64 17.62
N GLU A 141 21.65 -13.79 16.69
CA GLU A 141 20.83 -12.67 16.21
C GLU A 141 19.96 -12.03 17.31
N GLU A 142 19.38 -12.82 18.21
CA GLU A 142 18.56 -12.34 19.34
C GLU A 142 19.35 -11.45 20.32
N GLU A 143 20.62 -11.73 20.59
CA GLU A 143 21.47 -10.88 21.42
C GLU A 143 21.71 -9.48 20.82
N ARG A 144 21.47 -9.29 19.51
CA ARG A 144 21.58 -7.97 18.85
C ARG A 144 20.44 -7.04 19.29
N LEU A 145 19.27 -7.62 19.54
CA LEU A 145 18.04 -6.88 19.83
C LEU A 145 18.05 -6.21 21.21
N LYS A 146 18.82 -6.72 22.18
CA LYS A 146 18.91 -6.13 23.53
C LYS A 146 19.77 -4.86 23.60
N ILE A 147 20.60 -4.58 22.59
CA ILE A 147 21.54 -3.43 22.61
C ILE A 147 20.99 -2.23 21.81
N GLU A 148 20.05 -2.43 20.87
CA GLU A 148 19.50 -1.36 20.01
C GLU A 148 18.13 -0.79 20.49
N ASP A 149 17.52 -1.35 21.53
CA ASP A 149 16.17 -0.95 22.01
C ASP A 149 16.14 0.34 22.87
N LYS A 150 17.28 1.00 23.10
CA LYS A 150 17.38 2.12 24.06
C LYS A 150 16.97 3.51 23.55
N ASN A 151 16.65 3.70 22.27
CA ASN A 151 16.42 5.03 21.70
C ASN A 151 15.10 5.23 20.94
N LEU A 152 14.11 4.36 21.09
CA LEU A 152 12.76 4.61 20.57
C LEU A 152 11.87 5.13 21.69
N ASP A 153 11.72 6.45 21.76
CA ASP A 153 10.75 7.12 22.63
C ASP A 153 9.35 6.81 22.09
N PHE A 154 8.72 5.77 22.63
CA PHE A 154 7.36 5.37 22.29
C PHE A 154 6.41 6.26 23.11
N GLU A 155 5.42 6.89 22.44
CA GLU A 155 4.32 7.55 23.15
C GLU A 155 3.75 6.61 24.23
N ASP A 156 3.69 7.11 25.47
CA ASP A 156 3.11 6.48 26.66
C ASP A 156 1.60 6.23 26.49
N LEU A 157 1.23 5.26 25.66
CA LEU A 157 -0.08 4.65 25.71
C LEU A 157 -0.06 3.61 26.83
N LYS A 158 -0.27 4.07 28.07
CA LYS A 158 -0.58 3.22 29.24
C LYS A 158 -1.46 2.04 28.81
N ASP A 159 -1.06 0.84 29.24
CA ASP A 159 -1.69 -0.47 29.01
C ASP A 159 -3.09 -0.39 28.43
N ILE A 160 -3.17 -0.46 27.10
CA ILE A 160 -4.46 -0.61 26.42
C ILE A 160 -4.88 -2.06 26.67
N ASP A 161 -5.85 -2.22 27.55
CA ASP A 161 -6.49 -3.51 27.80
C ASP A 161 -7.20 -4.00 26.54
N ASN A 162 -6.61 -5.02 25.91
CA ASN A 162 -7.16 -5.68 24.72
C ASN A 162 -8.34 -6.61 25.07
N SER A 163 -8.60 -6.90 26.35
CA SER A 163 -9.60 -7.89 26.77
C SER A 163 -11.05 -7.52 26.40
N THR A 164 -11.29 -6.23 26.14
CA THR A 164 -12.61 -5.69 25.79
C THR A 164 -12.82 -5.55 24.27
N LEU A 165 -11.80 -5.81 23.45
CA LEU A 165 -11.91 -5.63 22.00
C LEU A 165 -12.56 -6.84 21.34
N LYS A 166 -13.58 -6.59 20.53
CA LYS A 166 -14.09 -7.60 19.58
C LYS A 166 -13.01 -7.85 18.52
N ILE A 167 -12.50 -9.07 18.48
CA ILE A 167 -11.54 -9.55 17.48
C ILE A 167 -12.22 -10.66 16.68
N LEU A 168 -12.32 -10.47 15.37
CA LEU A 168 -12.85 -11.48 14.45
C LEU A 168 -11.70 -12.37 13.98
N GLU A 169 -11.89 -13.68 14.01
CA GLU A 169 -10.94 -14.61 13.39
C GLU A 169 -11.16 -14.61 11.86
N SER A 170 -10.10 -14.33 11.11
CA SER A 170 -10.11 -14.45 9.65
C SER A 170 -10.30 -15.90 9.22
N ARG A 171 -10.96 -16.10 8.08
CA ARG A 171 -11.32 -17.43 7.59
C ARG A 171 -11.22 -17.45 6.08
N HIS A 172 -10.79 -18.57 5.53
CA HIS A 172 -10.95 -18.79 4.11
C HIS A 172 -12.45 -18.92 3.78
N VAL A 173 -12.95 -18.06 2.90
CA VAL A 173 -14.30 -18.14 2.35
C VAL A 173 -14.17 -18.19 0.83
N SER A 174 -14.79 -19.18 0.19
CA SER A 174 -14.81 -19.27 -1.26
C SER A 174 -15.52 -18.08 -1.89
N ASN A 175 -15.16 -17.74 -3.13
CA ASN A 175 -15.78 -16.64 -3.86
C ASN A 175 -17.31 -16.81 -3.91
N GLN A 176 -18.04 -15.74 -3.60
CA GLN A 176 -19.50 -15.75 -3.54
C GLN A 176 -20.12 -14.84 -4.60
N HIS A 177 -20.69 -15.45 -5.63
CA HIS A 177 -21.36 -14.77 -6.74
C HIS A 177 -22.89 -14.76 -6.60
N SER A 178 -23.37 -14.67 -5.36
CA SER A 178 -24.78 -14.60 -5.03
C SER A 178 -24.96 -13.81 -3.75
N TYR A 179 -26.07 -13.09 -3.68
CA TYR A 179 -26.45 -12.38 -2.47
C TYR A 179 -27.15 -13.30 -1.45
N PRO A 180 -27.10 -12.94 -0.15
CA PRO A 180 -28.01 -13.50 0.83
C PRO A 180 -29.45 -13.02 0.55
N ASP A 181 -30.44 -13.80 1.01
CA ASP A 181 -31.86 -13.59 0.69
C ASP A 181 -32.40 -12.20 1.09
N TYR A 182 -31.84 -11.59 2.13
CA TYR A 182 -32.27 -10.28 2.62
C TYR A 182 -31.84 -9.09 1.75
N VAL A 183 -31.08 -9.31 0.66
CA VAL A 183 -30.71 -8.24 -0.28
C VAL A 183 -31.94 -7.57 -0.91
N ASN A 184 -33.05 -8.30 -1.01
CA ASN A 184 -34.32 -7.81 -1.56
C ASN A 184 -34.95 -6.67 -0.75
N LYS A 185 -34.44 -6.37 0.45
CA LYS A 185 -34.85 -5.24 1.28
C LYS A 185 -34.23 -3.91 0.83
N PHE A 186 -33.17 -3.95 0.03
CA PHE A 186 -32.46 -2.77 -0.40
C PHE A 186 -32.90 -2.32 -1.79
N GLN A 187 -32.94 -1.01 -1.99
CA GLN A 187 -33.20 -0.41 -3.28
C GLN A 187 -31.89 -0.11 -3.99
N THR A 188 -31.73 -0.63 -5.20
CA THR A 188 -30.59 -0.30 -6.07
C THR A 188 -30.81 1.03 -6.79
N VAL A 189 -29.73 1.73 -7.08
CA VAL A 189 -29.69 2.96 -7.87
C VAL A 189 -29.35 2.62 -9.31
N SER A 190 -29.90 3.36 -10.27
CA SER A 190 -29.58 3.11 -11.68
C SER A 190 -28.11 3.39 -11.97
N ALA A 191 -27.50 2.59 -12.86
CA ALA A 191 -26.11 2.76 -13.27
C ALA A 191 -25.85 4.17 -13.84
N GLU A 192 -26.78 4.70 -14.65
CA GLU A 192 -26.67 6.01 -15.27
C GLU A 192 -26.69 7.14 -14.23
N GLU A 193 -27.52 7.03 -13.19
CA GLU A 193 -27.53 8.00 -12.08
C GLU A 193 -26.21 7.97 -11.31
N ILE A 194 -25.69 6.77 -11.00
CA ILE A 194 -24.39 6.63 -10.31
C ILE A 194 -23.26 7.21 -11.16
N TYR A 195 -23.16 6.87 -12.45
CA TYR A 195 -22.09 7.38 -13.31
C TYR A 195 -22.19 8.88 -13.56
N LYS A 196 -23.40 9.43 -13.65
CA LYS A 196 -23.60 10.87 -13.71
C LYS A 196 -23.09 11.54 -12.44
N GLU A 197 -23.42 11.00 -11.27
CA GLU A 197 -22.96 11.55 -9.99
C GLU A 197 -21.43 11.44 -9.84
N LEU A 198 -20.84 10.30 -10.23
CA LEU A 198 -19.39 10.12 -10.29
C LEU A 198 -18.76 11.15 -11.23
N TYR A 199 -19.31 11.34 -12.44
CA TYR A 199 -18.81 12.36 -13.36
C TYR A 199 -18.90 13.75 -12.76
N ASP A 200 -20.04 14.14 -12.21
CA ASP A 200 -20.25 15.47 -11.63
C ASP A 200 -19.21 15.78 -10.55
N ARG A 201 -18.93 14.82 -9.65
CA ARG A 201 -18.01 14.96 -8.51
C ARG A 201 -16.52 14.82 -8.85
N THR A 202 -16.18 14.28 -10.01
CA THR A 202 -14.81 13.86 -10.35
C THR A 202 -14.12 14.83 -11.29
N PHE A 203 -12.82 15.01 -11.06
CA PHE A 203 -11.90 15.84 -11.81
C PHE A 203 -10.68 15.03 -12.23
N SER A 204 -10.10 15.35 -13.39
CA SER A 204 -8.71 15.04 -13.66
C SER A 204 -7.85 16.06 -12.92
N ILE A 205 -6.80 15.61 -12.24
CA ILE A 205 -5.93 16.50 -11.46
C ILE A 205 -4.50 16.40 -11.96
N LYS A 206 -3.78 17.53 -11.94
CA LYS A 206 -2.34 17.59 -12.15
C LYS A 206 -1.70 18.64 -11.27
N PHE A 207 -0.40 18.51 -11.01
CA PHE A 207 0.34 19.38 -10.10
C PHE A 207 1.60 19.93 -10.75
N LEU A 208 1.98 21.15 -10.37
CA LEU A 208 3.28 21.72 -10.66
C LEU A 208 4.13 21.69 -9.41
N VAL A 209 5.30 21.07 -9.52
CA VAL A 209 6.26 20.91 -8.44
C VAL A 209 7.51 21.70 -8.80
N LYS A 210 7.94 22.57 -7.89
CA LYS A 210 9.20 23.29 -7.93
C LYS A 210 10.25 22.49 -7.19
N LEU A 211 11.22 21.99 -7.93
CA LEU A 211 12.34 21.24 -7.38
C LEU A 211 13.26 22.15 -6.56
N LYS A 212 14.04 21.56 -5.63
CA LYS A 212 14.97 22.33 -4.79
C LYS A 212 15.98 23.17 -5.57
N ASN A 213 16.35 22.74 -6.78
CA ASN A 213 17.26 23.46 -7.67
C ASN A 213 16.57 24.62 -8.43
N GLY A 214 15.25 24.78 -8.30
CA GLY A 214 14.44 25.81 -8.96
C GLY A 214 13.71 25.35 -10.22
N ASP A 215 14.00 24.15 -10.73
CA ASP A 215 13.34 23.58 -11.91
C ASP A 215 11.88 23.23 -11.64
N LEU A 216 11.10 23.09 -12.72
CA LEU A 216 9.68 22.76 -12.66
C LEU A 216 9.40 21.37 -13.23
N LEU A 217 8.52 20.63 -12.54
CA LEU A 217 8.08 19.29 -12.90
C LEU A 217 6.54 19.20 -12.83
N SER A 218 5.93 18.63 -13.87
CA SER A 218 4.51 18.25 -13.87
C SER A 218 4.36 16.84 -14.43
N ASN A 219 4.55 15.85 -13.56
CA ASN A 219 4.51 14.42 -13.85
C ASN A 219 3.26 13.73 -13.25
N GLY A 220 2.69 14.28 -12.18
CA GLY A 220 1.51 13.74 -11.50
C GLY A 220 0.24 14.08 -12.26
N THR A 221 -0.35 13.10 -12.95
CA THR A 221 -1.73 13.16 -13.43
C THR A 221 -2.53 12.03 -12.80
N GLY A 222 -3.72 12.34 -12.29
CA GLY A 222 -4.59 11.34 -11.73
C GLY A 222 -6.05 11.78 -11.73
N THR A 223 -6.85 11.04 -10.97
CA THR A 223 -8.25 11.33 -10.73
C THR A 223 -8.44 11.80 -9.30
N GLY A 224 -9.16 12.91 -9.11
CA GLY A 224 -9.59 13.38 -7.80
C GLY A 224 -11.09 13.65 -7.79
N TRP A 225 -11.73 13.60 -6.62
CA TRP A 225 -13.16 13.84 -6.49
C TRP A 225 -13.50 14.62 -5.24
N LEU A 226 -14.59 15.39 -5.30
CA LEU A 226 -15.06 16.17 -4.16
C LEU A 226 -15.58 15.24 -3.06
N LEU A 227 -14.80 15.10 -1.98
CA LEU A 227 -15.17 14.36 -0.78
C LEU A 227 -16.11 15.19 0.10
N ASP A 228 -15.74 16.45 0.32
CA ASP A 228 -16.41 17.36 1.24
C ASP A 228 -16.21 18.81 0.76
N TYR A 229 -16.98 19.75 1.30
CA TYR A 229 -16.73 21.17 1.10
C TYR A 229 -17.15 22.00 2.31
N HIS A 230 -16.56 23.19 2.42
CA HIS A 230 -17.01 24.25 3.30
C HIS A 230 -17.42 25.46 2.44
N LYS A 231 -18.62 26.01 2.70
CA LYS A 231 -19.11 27.23 2.05
C LYS A 231 -18.88 28.39 3.01
N TYR A 232 -18.11 29.38 2.58
CA TYR A 232 -17.84 30.56 3.38
C TYR A 232 -19.09 31.42 3.55
N GLU A 233 -19.34 31.89 4.77
CA GLU A 233 -20.49 32.75 5.07
C GLU A 233 -20.43 34.06 4.26
N ASN A 234 -21.59 34.44 3.69
CA ASN A 234 -21.77 35.68 2.91
C ASN A 234 -20.82 35.86 1.72
N GLN A 235 -20.21 34.78 1.23
CA GLN A 235 -19.32 34.78 0.09
C GLN A 235 -19.73 33.72 -0.93
N ASN A 236 -19.49 33.99 -2.21
CA ASN A 236 -19.61 32.98 -3.27
C ASN A 236 -18.30 32.18 -3.38
N LYS A 237 -17.76 31.78 -2.22
CA LYS A 237 -16.46 31.15 -2.06
C LYS A 237 -16.63 29.81 -1.35
N TYR A 238 -15.88 28.82 -1.81
CA TYR A 238 -15.89 27.48 -1.26
C TYR A 238 -14.47 27.02 -0.99
N LYS A 239 -14.29 26.24 0.09
CA LYS A 239 -13.13 25.37 0.26
C LYS A 239 -13.56 23.97 -0.15
N LEU A 240 -12.91 23.42 -1.18
CA LEU A 240 -13.18 22.08 -1.70
C LEU A 240 -12.16 21.11 -1.11
N PHE A 241 -12.62 20.00 -0.55
CA PHE A 241 -11.78 18.90 -0.08
C PHE A 241 -11.82 17.77 -1.10
N ILE A 242 -10.74 17.60 -1.84
CA ILE A 242 -10.64 16.66 -2.96
C ILE A 242 -9.83 15.45 -2.53
N ALA A 243 -10.43 14.26 -2.64
CA ALA A 243 -9.80 12.99 -2.33
C ALA A 243 -9.17 12.35 -3.59
N THR A 244 -8.06 11.66 -3.41
CA THR A 244 -7.33 10.89 -4.45
C THR A 244 -6.41 9.85 -3.79
N ASN A 245 -5.57 9.16 -4.56
CA ASN A 245 -4.54 8.26 -4.04
C ASN A 245 -3.30 9.03 -3.54
N LEU A 246 -2.56 8.47 -2.60
CA LEU A 246 -1.27 9.03 -2.16
C LEU A 246 -0.24 9.02 -3.28
N HIS A 247 -0.21 7.99 -4.13
CA HIS A 247 0.73 7.96 -5.25
C HIS A 247 0.42 9.01 -6.33
N VAL A 248 -0.82 9.49 -6.42
CA VAL A 248 -1.17 10.66 -7.26
C VAL A 248 -0.66 11.94 -6.61
N LEU A 249 -0.60 11.95 -5.28
CA LEU A 249 -0.01 12.99 -4.45
C LEU A 249 1.48 12.73 -4.16
N ALA A 250 2.18 11.91 -4.95
CA ALA A 250 3.54 11.45 -4.64
C ALA A 250 4.54 12.60 -4.50
N ASP A 251 4.39 13.65 -5.29
CA ASP A 251 5.20 14.86 -5.22
C ASP A 251 4.45 16.01 -4.55
N PHE A 252 3.36 15.72 -3.83
CA PHE A 252 2.48 16.72 -3.23
C PHE A 252 3.04 17.37 -1.96
N SER A 253 4.27 17.04 -1.62
CA SER A 253 4.92 17.50 -0.41
C SER A 253 5.24 19.01 -0.46
N ASN A 254 5.55 19.58 0.72
CA ASN A 254 5.81 21.00 0.96
C ASN A 254 4.62 21.98 0.83
N SER A 255 3.37 21.51 0.96
CA SER A 255 2.17 22.37 1.05
C SER A 255 1.74 22.73 2.49
N LEU A 256 2.29 22.06 3.50
CA LEU A 256 2.07 22.34 4.93
C LEU A 256 3.25 23.11 5.55
N THR A 257 3.04 23.75 6.70
CA THR A 257 4.14 24.32 7.49
C THR A 257 5.05 23.22 8.04
N GLU A 258 6.30 23.54 8.37
CA GLU A 258 7.25 22.57 8.95
C GLU A 258 6.72 21.94 10.25
N GLU A 259 6.10 22.74 11.11
CA GLU A 259 5.45 22.28 12.34
C GLU A 259 4.33 21.27 12.03
N GLN A 260 3.47 21.56 11.04
CA GLN A 260 2.40 20.65 10.62
C GLN A 260 2.97 19.36 10.02
N ASN A 261 3.96 19.45 9.14
CA ASN A 261 4.62 18.28 8.57
C ASN A 261 5.22 17.37 9.64
N LYS A 262 5.85 17.94 10.67
CA LYS A 262 6.37 17.17 11.82
C LYS A 262 5.25 16.52 12.62
N LYS A 263 4.17 17.25 12.91
CA LYS A 263 3.01 16.76 13.66
C LYS A 263 2.30 15.58 12.98
N PHE A 264 2.15 15.65 11.66
CA PHE A 264 1.44 14.64 10.88
C PHE A 264 2.35 13.57 10.27
N ASN A 265 3.68 13.72 10.38
CA ASN A 265 4.66 12.89 9.69
C ASN A 265 4.53 12.95 8.15
N TYR A 266 4.21 14.13 7.60
CA TYR A 266 4.04 14.39 6.16
C TYR A 266 5.22 15.14 5.53
N TYR A 267 6.39 15.10 6.18
CA TYR A 267 7.59 15.74 5.65
C TYR A 267 8.08 15.02 4.38
N ASP A 268 8.83 15.77 3.56
CA ASP A 268 9.56 15.27 2.40
C ASP A 268 11.00 15.78 2.44
N PRO A 269 12.00 14.89 2.45
CA PRO A 269 13.41 15.24 2.58
C PRO A 269 14.04 15.89 1.33
N SER A 270 13.40 15.84 0.16
CA SER A 270 13.92 16.46 -1.08
C SER A 270 13.90 17.99 -1.03
N GLY A 271 12.94 18.57 -0.30
CA GLY A 271 12.65 20.01 -0.34
C GLY A 271 11.83 20.48 -1.55
N ASN A 272 11.30 19.55 -2.36
CA ASN A 272 10.48 19.85 -3.55
C ASN A 272 9.09 20.37 -3.19
N LYS A 273 8.62 21.47 -3.79
CA LYS A 273 7.35 22.11 -3.40
C LYS A 273 6.28 22.08 -4.46
N VAL A 274 5.07 21.64 -4.10
CA VAL A 274 3.89 21.94 -4.92
C VAL A 274 3.67 23.44 -4.94
N VAL A 275 3.69 24.01 -6.15
CA VAL A 275 3.48 25.44 -6.41
C VAL A 275 2.33 25.70 -7.39
N GLY A 276 1.66 24.64 -7.84
CA GLY A 276 0.49 24.79 -8.69
C GLY A 276 -0.37 23.54 -8.75
N ILE A 277 -1.65 23.76 -9.04
CA ILE A 277 -2.66 22.73 -9.25
C ILE A 277 -3.45 23.01 -10.52
N GLY A 278 -3.75 21.95 -11.25
CA GLY A 278 -4.68 21.92 -12.36
C GLY A 278 -5.88 21.04 -12.03
N ILE A 279 -7.09 21.60 -12.16
CA ILE A 279 -8.35 20.87 -12.06
C ILE A 279 -8.96 20.80 -13.46
N GLY A 280 -9.14 19.59 -13.96
CA GLY A 280 -9.66 19.35 -15.28
C GLY A 280 -10.89 18.47 -15.33
N LYS A 281 -11.62 18.57 -16.44
CA LYS A 281 -12.83 17.79 -16.69
C LYS A 281 -13.01 17.60 -18.18
N ALA A 282 -13.53 16.43 -18.57
CA ALA A 282 -13.96 16.22 -19.94
C ALA A 282 -15.27 16.94 -20.20
N ASP A 283 -15.36 17.70 -21.28
CA ASP A 283 -16.59 18.40 -21.65
C ASP A 283 -17.62 17.48 -22.32
N ASN A 284 -18.89 17.90 -22.31
CA ASN A 284 -20.00 17.28 -23.05
C ASN A 284 -20.27 15.79 -22.79
N VAL A 285 -19.87 15.25 -21.63
CA VAL A 285 -20.25 13.91 -21.21
C VAL A 285 -21.72 13.93 -20.78
N THR A 286 -22.61 13.49 -21.66
CA THR A 286 -24.07 13.48 -21.46
C THR A 286 -24.66 12.07 -21.45
N ASP A 287 -23.92 11.09 -21.98
CA ASP A 287 -24.33 9.70 -22.09
C ASP A 287 -23.49 8.83 -21.13
N PHE A 288 -24.20 8.27 -20.14
CA PHE A 288 -23.68 7.43 -19.06
C PHE A 288 -24.07 5.95 -19.21
N SER A 289 -24.66 5.55 -20.35
CA SER A 289 -24.98 4.16 -20.61
C SER A 289 -23.71 3.30 -20.71
N ALA A 290 -23.83 1.99 -20.49
CA ALA A 290 -22.73 1.05 -20.67
C ALA A 290 -22.12 1.16 -22.08
N LYS A 291 -20.80 1.08 -22.17
CA LYS A 291 -20.04 1.14 -23.44
C LYS A 291 -19.44 -0.23 -23.74
N ASN A 292 -19.13 -0.50 -25.02
CA ASN A 292 -18.39 -1.72 -25.37
C ASN A 292 -16.99 -1.68 -24.75
N ASN A 293 -16.42 -2.85 -24.49
CA ASN A 293 -15.02 -2.94 -24.13
C ASN A 293 -14.14 -2.32 -25.25
N LYS A 294 -13.02 -1.68 -24.88
CA LYS A 294 -12.11 -1.01 -25.82
C LYS A 294 -12.76 0.06 -26.70
N THR A 295 -13.85 0.69 -26.22
CA THR A 295 -14.46 1.84 -26.91
C THR A 295 -13.45 3.00 -26.99
N ASN A 296 -13.32 3.60 -28.18
CA ASN A 296 -12.45 4.76 -28.39
C ASN A 296 -13.03 6.02 -27.71
N SER A 297 -12.29 6.59 -26.75
CA SER A 297 -12.71 7.75 -25.94
C SER A 297 -12.32 9.12 -26.52
N SER A 298 -11.89 9.19 -27.80
CA SER A 298 -11.28 10.38 -28.43
C SER A 298 -12.03 11.73 -28.30
N TYR A 299 -13.32 11.74 -27.94
CA TYR A 299 -14.12 12.96 -27.75
C TYR A 299 -14.35 13.37 -26.28
N LYS A 300 -13.69 12.73 -25.32
CA LYS A 300 -13.88 12.98 -23.88
C LYS A 300 -12.57 13.34 -23.17
N VAL A 301 -11.75 14.19 -23.80
CA VAL A 301 -10.47 14.68 -23.27
C VAL A 301 -10.71 15.71 -22.17
N ALA A 302 -9.94 15.65 -21.09
CA ALA A 302 -9.99 16.65 -20.03
C ALA A 302 -9.29 17.96 -20.42
N ASN A 303 -9.98 19.08 -20.24
CA ASN A 303 -9.43 20.44 -20.27
C ASN A 303 -9.15 20.89 -18.84
N TYR A 304 -8.18 21.78 -18.59
CA TYR A 304 -7.75 22.13 -17.24
C TYR A 304 -7.80 23.63 -16.94
N TYR A 305 -8.24 23.94 -15.72
CA TYR A 305 -8.00 25.24 -15.09
C TYR A 305 -6.83 25.15 -14.13
N LEU A 306 -5.87 26.06 -14.28
CA LEU A 306 -4.64 26.14 -13.51
C LEU A 306 -4.66 27.34 -12.57
N ASN A 307 -4.17 27.17 -11.35
CA ASN A 307 -4.11 28.26 -10.36
C ASN A 307 -2.90 29.21 -10.53
N SER A 308 -1.97 28.92 -11.45
CA SER A 308 -0.72 29.67 -11.63
C SER A 308 -0.40 29.95 -13.10
N LYS A 309 0.02 31.19 -13.40
CA LYS A 309 0.48 31.60 -14.74
C LYS A 309 1.81 30.94 -15.12
N GLU A 310 2.67 30.66 -14.14
CA GLU A 310 3.90 29.91 -14.34
C GLU A 310 3.55 28.48 -14.81
N PHE A 311 2.51 27.89 -14.22
CA PHE A 311 2.01 26.58 -14.63
C PHE A 311 1.42 26.62 -16.05
N GLU A 312 0.60 27.60 -16.37
CA GLU A 312 0.08 27.77 -17.73
C GLU A 312 1.20 27.90 -18.76
N THR A 313 2.26 28.67 -18.44
CA THR A 313 3.41 28.84 -19.33
C THR A 313 4.19 27.55 -19.50
N TYR A 314 4.41 26.80 -18.43
CA TYR A 314 5.04 25.49 -18.46
C TYR A 314 4.23 24.51 -19.33
N ALA A 315 2.91 24.49 -19.12
CA ALA A 315 1.99 23.58 -19.78
C ALA A 315 1.75 23.90 -21.26
N LYS A 316 1.91 25.16 -21.70
CA LYS A 316 1.88 25.53 -23.13
C LYS A 316 2.93 24.83 -24.00
N SER A 317 3.95 24.23 -23.38
CA SER A 317 4.89 23.36 -24.10
C SER A 317 4.28 21.99 -24.49
N ASP A 318 3.19 21.59 -23.84
CA ASP A 318 2.34 20.47 -24.21
C ASP A 318 1.26 20.95 -25.20
N LEU A 319 1.49 20.73 -26.50
CA LEU A 319 0.69 21.28 -27.61
C LEU A 319 -0.77 20.78 -27.71
N TRP A 320 -1.30 20.04 -26.73
CA TRP A 320 -2.43 19.13 -26.95
C TRP A 320 -3.54 19.13 -25.88
N THR A 321 -3.50 19.99 -24.86
CA THR A 321 -4.59 20.21 -23.87
C THR A 321 -4.91 21.70 -23.75
N ASP A 322 -6.19 22.06 -23.54
CA ASP A 322 -6.57 23.44 -23.22
C ASP A 322 -6.34 23.69 -21.72
N ASP A 323 -5.15 24.23 -21.43
CA ASP A 323 -4.70 24.58 -20.10
C ASP A 323 -4.81 26.08 -19.90
N LYS A 324 -5.75 26.49 -19.04
CA LYS A 324 -6.11 27.89 -18.86
C LYS A 324 -5.88 28.35 -17.44
N TYR A 325 -5.15 29.45 -17.26
CA TYR A 325 -5.02 30.10 -15.96
C TYR A 325 -6.37 30.65 -15.46
N SER A 326 -6.63 30.49 -14.15
CA SER A 326 -7.75 31.10 -13.44
C SER A 326 -7.31 31.57 -12.06
N ASP A 327 -7.55 32.85 -11.77
CA ASP A 327 -7.32 33.45 -10.45
C ASP A 327 -8.44 33.12 -9.44
N ALA A 328 -9.44 32.33 -9.87
CA ALA A 328 -10.48 31.80 -9.00
C ALA A 328 -9.96 30.71 -8.07
N LEU A 329 -8.92 29.97 -8.46
CA LEU A 329 -8.36 28.85 -7.71
C LEU A 329 -7.18 29.30 -6.83
N SER A 330 -7.16 28.87 -5.57
CA SER A 330 -6.00 29.07 -4.69
C SER A 330 -4.91 28.03 -4.91
N ASP A 331 -3.79 28.20 -4.20
CA ASP A 331 -2.85 27.12 -3.94
C ASP A 331 -3.52 25.97 -3.20
N SER A 332 -3.03 24.76 -3.45
CA SER A 332 -3.53 23.53 -2.85
C SER A 332 -2.75 23.16 -1.59
N LYS A 333 -3.44 22.59 -0.60
CA LYS A 333 -2.82 22.19 0.68
C LYS A 333 -3.20 20.76 1.06
N LEU A 334 -2.25 19.96 1.54
CA LEU A 334 -2.55 18.61 2.02
C LEU A 334 -3.37 18.70 3.32
N VAL A 335 -4.49 17.99 3.39
CA VAL A 335 -5.31 17.91 4.60
C VAL A 335 -5.07 16.60 5.31
N PHE A 336 -5.10 15.49 4.57
CA PHE A 336 -4.92 14.16 5.14
C PHE A 336 -4.19 13.26 4.16
N GLY A 337 -3.23 12.48 4.64
CA GLY A 337 -2.70 11.32 3.96
C GLY A 337 -2.80 10.13 4.89
N ALA A 338 -3.28 8.99 4.38
CA ALA A 338 -3.37 7.75 5.13
C ALA A 338 -2.00 7.06 5.27
N VAL A 339 -0.97 7.82 5.64
CA VAL A 339 0.35 7.34 6.06
C VAL A 339 0.49 7.54 7.56
N ASP A 340 1.16 6.61 8.25
CA ASP A 340 1.41 6.71 9.70
C ASP A 340 0.15 7.05 10.53
N PHE A 341 -1.01 6.60 10.03
CA PHE A 341 -2.31 6.94 10.58
C PHE A 341 -2.73 5.99 11.72
N MET A 342 -1.96 4.92 11.93
CA MET A 342 -2.08 3.98 13.04
C MET A 342 -0.95 4.24 14.06
N HIS A 343 -1.20 4.03 15.35
CA HIS A 343 -0.15 4.16 16.36
C HIS A 343 0.99 3.17 16.09
N LYS A 344 2.26 3.60 16.23
CA LYS A 344 3.46 2.77 15.96
C LYS A 344 3.43 1.38 16.63
N LYS A 345 2.84 1.28 17.84
CA LYS A 345 2.71 -0.01 18.53
C LYS A 345 1.88 -1.06 17.78
N THR A 346 0.96 -0.64 16.92
CA THR A 346 0.11 -1.54 16.10
C THR A 346 0.92 -2.32 15.07
N ILE A 347 2.04 -1.75 14.64
CA ILE A 347 2.93 -2.30 13.61
C ILE A 347 4.29 -2.72 14.19
N LYS A 348 4.52 -2.51 15.49
CA LYS A 348 5.81 -2.77 16.16
C LYS A 348 6.23 -4.25 16.03
N HIS A 349 5.29 -5.16 16.14
CA HIS A 349 5.56 -6.59 15.98
C HIS A 349 6.01 -6.96 14.55
N HIS A 350 5.80 -6.07 13.58
CA HIS A 350 6.22 -6.25 12.18
C HIS A 350 7.49 -5.48 11.83
N SER A 351 8.07 -4.69 12.73
CA SER A 351 9.18 -3.79 12.41
C SER A 351 10.42 -4.52 11.86
N SER A 352 10.73 -5.71 12.38
CA SER A 352 11.86 -6.53 11.88
C SER A 352 11.61 -7.03 10.46
N THR A 353 10.41 -7.54 10.19
CA THR A 353 10.01 -8.00 8.85
C THR A 353 9.97 -6.86 7.84
N LEU A 354 9.41 -5.71 8.23
CA LEU A 354 9.40 -4.50 7.42
C LEU A 354 10.82 -4.04 7.06
N LEU A 355 11.71 -3.98 8.06
CA LEU A 355 13.11 -3.60 7.85
C LEU A 355 13.83 -4.56 6.90
N LYS A 356 13.59 -5.86 7.06
CA LYS A 356 14.13 -6.89 6.18
C LYS A 356 13.65 -6.69 4.74
N GLN A 357 12.34 -6.55 4.54
CA GLN A 357 11.74 -6.36 3.21
C GLN A 357 12.23 -5.08 2.52
N ALA A 358 12.31 -3.97 3.26
CA ALA A 358 12.85 -2.73 2.73
C ALA A 358 14.33 -2.89 2.33
N THR A 359 15.13 -3.56 3.16
CA THR A 359 16.55 -3.80 2.85
C THR A 359 16.71 -4.72 1.64
N GLU A 360 15.93 -5.79 1.54
CA GLU A 360 15.95 -6.70 0.38
C GLU A 360 15.54 -5.98 -0.92
N TYR A 361 14.51 -5.14 -0.85
CA TYR A 361 14.05 -4.33 -1.97
C TYR A 361 15.12 -3.30 -2.41
N TYR A 362 15.76 -2.62 -1.46
CA TYR A 362 16.90 -1.74 -1.74
C TYR A 362 18.05 -2.51 -2.41
N GLU A 363 18.47 -3.64 -1.87
CA GLU A 363 19.60 -4.42 -2.40
C GLU A 363 19.35 -4.89 -3.84
N TRP A 364 18.11 -5.24 -4.17
CA TRP A 364 17.70 -5.56 -5.53
C TRP A 364 17.78 -4.36 -6.49
N LYS A 365 17.45 -3.15 -6.01
CA LYS A 365 17.32 -1.94 -6.85
C LYS A 365 18.53 -1.00 -6.84
N LYS A 366 19.42 -1.08 -5.85
CA LYS A 366 20.45 -0.06 -5.52
C LYS A 366 21.33 0.40 -6.69
N ASN A 367 21.57 -0.49 -7.67
CA ASN A 367 22.38 -0.17 -8.85
C ASN A 367 21.62 0.66 -9.91
N ASN A 368 20.31 0.84 -9.77
CA ASN A 368 19.41 1.49 -10.73
C ASN A 368 18.55 2.60 -10.09
N LEU A 369 18.95 3.14 -8.94
CA LEU A 369 18.21 4.21 -8.27
C LEU A 369 18.33 5.54 -9.03
N SER A 370 17.18 6.18 -9.26
CA SER A 370 17.09 7.60 -9.63
C SER A 370 17.56 8.51 -8.48
N GLU A 371 17.79 9.79 -8.76
CA GLU A 371 18.18 10.75 -7.71
C GLU A 371 17.10 10.89 -6.63
N ASP A 372 15.82 10.90 -7.03
CA ASP A 372 14.70 11.00 -6.09
C ASP A 372 14.62 9.79 -5.15
N GLU A 373 14.84 8.58 -5.70
CA GLU A 373 14.86 7.35 -4.90
C GLU A 373 16.09 7.31 -3.97
N LYS A 374 17.25 7.84 -4.38
CA LYS A 374 18.41 7.95 -3.48
C LYS A 374 18.11 8.81 -2.25
N ILE A 375 17.35 9.90 -2.43
CA ILE A 375 16.92 10.75 -1.31
C ILE A 375 16.05 9.93 -0.35
N ALA A 376 15.10 9.15 -0.87
CA ALA A 376 14.24 8.27 -0.06
C ALA A 376 15.03 7.24 0.74
N TRP A 377 15.99 6.57 0.12
CA TRP A 377 16.82 5.57 0.78
C TRP A 377 17.77 6.17 1.81
N ASN A 378 18.32 7.37 1.57
CA ASN A 378 19.11 8.08 2.57
C ASN A 378 18.27 8.43 3.82
N ASP A 379 17.07 8.99 3.65
CA ASP A 379 16.16 9.27 4.79
C ASP A 379 15.80 7.97 5.54
N PHE A 380 15.55 6.88 4.82
CA PHE A 380 15.32 5.57 5.43
C PHE A 380 16.55 5.07 6.21
N PHE A 381 17.77 5.19 5.69
CA PHE A 381 18.95 4.72 6.40
C PHE A 381 19.28 5.56 7.64
N ASP A 382 18.96 6.86 7.62
CA ASP A 382 19.13 7.75 8.76
C ASP A 382 18.09 7.49 9.87
N ARG A 383 16.83 7.23 9.50
CA ARG A 383 15.72 7.13 10.46
C ARG A 383 15.31 5.72 10.83
N LYS A 384 15.51 4.75 9.94
CA LYS A 384 15.01 3.37 10.04
C LYS A 384 13.49 3.28 10.28
N ASP A 385 12.74 4.29 9.84
CA ASP A 385 11.27 4.36 9.99
C ASP A 385 10.63 3.99 8.64
N ILE A 386 9.68 3.05 8.65
CA ILE A 386 8.92 2.64 7.46
C ILE A 386 7.45 2.79 7.80
N PRO A 387 6.84 3.96 7.52
CA PRO A 387 5.43 4.15 7.79
C PRO A 387 4.59 3.23 6.90
N VAL A 388 3.58 2.62 7.50
CA VAL A 388 2.60 1.83 6.77
C VAL A 388 1.49 2.76 6.30
N MET A 389 0.94 2.48 5.12
CA MET A 389 -0.09 3.34 4.53
C MET A 389 -1.24 2.59 3.86
N VAL A 390 -2.36 3.29 3.72
CA VAL A 390 -3.39 3.02 2.72
C VAL A 390 -3.26 4.07 1.64
N ASP A 391 -3.40 3.70 0.37
CA ASP A 391 -3.21 4.61 -0.76
C ASP A 391 -4.39 5.58 -0.94
N PHE A 392 -4.52 6.53 -0.01
CA PHE A 392 -5.61 7.50 0.07
C PHE A 392 -5.12 8.81 0.68
N GLY A 393 -5.49 9.93 0.06
CA GLY A 393 -5.20 11.26 0.57
C GLY A 393 -6.29 12.26 0.19
N VAL A 394 -6.30 13.39 0.90
CA VAL A 394 -7.22 14.52 0.72
C VAL A 394 -6.41 15.80 0.75
N PHE A 395 -6.58 16.63 -0.27
CA PHE A 395 -6.07 17.98 -0.32
C PHE A 395 -7.22 18.98 -0.42
N GLU A 396 -6.95 20.23 -0.08
CA GLU A 396 -7.90 21.33 -0.20
C GLU A 396 -7.48 22.35 -1.24
N VAL A 397 -8.47 23.02 -1.82
CA VAL A 397 -8.32 24.19 -2.68
C VAL A 397 -9.50 25.13 -2.42
N ASP A 398 -9.21 26.41 -2.26
CA ASP A 398 -10.26 27.44 -2.22
C ASP A 398 -10.62 27.85 -3.65
N ILE A 399 -11.91 28.09 -3.88
CA ILE A 399 -12.42 28.65 -5.14
C ILE A 399 -13.37 29.83 -4.89
N ASP A 400 -13.11 30.94 -5.59
CA ASP A 400 -14.01 32.10 -5.65
C ASP A 400 -14.82 32.07 -6.96
N LEU A 401 -16.10 31.72 -6.87
CA LEU A 401 -16.97 31.59 -8.03
C LEU A 401 -17.36 32.94 -8.66
N ASN A 402 -17.03 34.07 -8.04
CA ASN A 402 -17.16 35.38 -8.68
C ASN A 402 -16.02 35.69 -9.66
N LYS A 403 -14.89 34.98 -9.52
CA LYS A 403 -13.73 35.08 -10.42
C LYS A 403 -13.68 33.96 -11.46
N ALA A 404 -14.39 32.86 -11.21
CA ALA A 404 -14.48 31.75 -12.15
C ALA A 404 -15.29 32.14 -13.40
N ASP A 405 -14.82 31.68 -14.57
CA ASP A 405 -15.65 31.74 -15.77
C ASP A 405 -16.83 30.75 -15.68
N TYR A 406 -17.73 30.80 -16.67
CA TYR A 406 -18.93 29.97 -16.70
C TYR A 406 -18.62 28.47 -16.62
N THR A 407 -17.58 27.98 -17.29
CA THR A 407 -17.26 26.56 -17.37
C THR A 407 -16.72 26.05 -16.04
N LEU A 408 -15.71 26.71 -15.47
CA LEU A 408 -15.17 26.34 -14.16
C LEU A 408 -16.24 26.43 -13.06
N LYS A 409 -17.06 27.49 -13.09
CA LYS A 409 -18.19 27.64 -12.16
C LYS A 409 -19.16 26.46 -12.26
N LYS A 410 -19.56 26.08 -13.48
CA LYS A 410 -20.45 24.94 -13.71
C LYS A 410 -19.85 23.63 -13.20
N TRP A 411 -18.55 23.40 -13.39
CA TRP A 411 -17.87 22.20 -12.91
C TRP A 411 -17.93 22.10 -11.38
N VAL A 412 -17.62 23.18 -10.67
CA VAL A 412 -17.65 23.21 -9.20
C VAL A 412 -19.07 23.08 -8.65
N GLU A 413 -20.03 23.81 -9.22
CA GLU A 413 -21.42 23.69 -8.80
C GLU A 413 -21.99 22.29 -9.06
N SER A 414 -21.60 21.63 -10.16
CA SER A 414 -21.97 20.23 -10.42
C SER A 414 -21.35 19.29 -9.39
N ALA A 415 -20.08 19.47 -9.03
CA ALA A 415 -19.46 18.64 -8.00
C ALA A 415 -20.15 18.78 -6.64
N ILE A 416 -20.50 20.02 -6.24
CA ILE A 416 -21.26 20.30 -5.03
C ILE A 416 -22.64 19.62 -5.09
N ARG A 417 -23.39 19.82 -6.18
CA ARG A 417 -24.70 19.18 -6.37
C ARG A 417 -24.61 17.65 -6.37
N GLY A 418 -23.54 17.09 -6.91
CA GLY A 418 -23.30 15.64 -6.89
C GLY A 418 -23.10 15.12 -5.48
N LEU A 419 -22.29 15.78 -4.65
CA LEU A 419 -22.15 15.42 -3.23
C LEU A 419 -23.48 15.61 -2.46
N ASP A 420 -24.19 16.70 -2.72
CA ASP A 420 -25.48 16.96 -2.07
C ASP A 420 -26.53 15.90 -2.44
N SER A 421 -26.54 15.47 -3.71
CA SER A 421 -27.44 14.42 -4.21
C SER A 421 -27.12 13.07 -3.58
N TYR A 422 -25.83 12.72 -3.49
CA TYR A 422 -25.35 11.55 -2.75
C TYR A 422 -25.90 11.55 -1.31
N LEU A 423 -25.64 12.62 -0.56
CA LEU A 423 -26.04 12.71 0.84
C LEU A 423 -27.56 12.68 1.01
N ALA A 424 -28.29 13.37 0.14
CA ALA A 424 -29.76 13.34 0.16
C ALA A 424 -30.32 11.95 -0.15
N ARG A 425 -29.69 11.19 -1.04
CA ARG A 425 -30.10 9.80 -1.35
C ARG A 425 -29.86 8.88 -0.15
N ILE A 426 -28.68 8.97 0.48
CA ILE A 426 -28.36 8.18 1.68
C ILE A 426 -29.31 8.52 2.82
N ASP A 427 -29.60 9.81 3.04
CA ASP A 427 -30.53 10.27 4.08
C ASP A 427 -31.96 9.75 3.87
N LYS A 428 -32.47 9.80 2.64
CA LYS A 428 -33.83 9.34 2.28
C LYS A 428 -34.03 7.83 2.31
N ALA A 429 -32.99 7.04 2.06
CA ALA A 429 -33.12 5.58 2.02
C ALA A 429 -33.47 5.02 3.41
N GLU A 430 -34.62 4.38 3.60
CA GLU A 430 -35.00 3.87 4.93
C GLU A 430 -33.98 2.87 5.48
N ILE A 431 -33.47 2.02 4.60
CA ILE A 431 -32.49 0.98 4.92
C ILE A 431 -31.45 0.87 3.80
N LEU A 432 -30.20 0.68 4.20
CA LEU A 432 -29.07 0.48 3.29
C LEU A 432 -28.22 -0.67 3.82
N PRO A 433 -27.57 -1.44 2.94
CA PRO A 433 -26.65 -2.47 3.40
C PRO A 433 -25.44 -1.81 4.08
N ASN A 434 -24.84 -2.52 5.03
CA ASN A 434 -23.54 -2.15 5.60
C ASN A 434 -23.50 -0.80 6.33
N GLN A 435 -24.67 -0.25 6.69
CA GLN A 435 -24.79 1.07 7.28
C GLN A 435 -25.81 1.11 8.41
N ASP A 436 -25.31 1.42 9.62
CA ASP A 436 -26.13 1.85 10.74
C ASP A 436 -26.24 3.39 10.75
N LYS A 437 -27.44 3.89 10.41
CA LYS A 437 -27.74 5.33 10.37
C LYS A 437 -27.60 6.04 11.72
N LYS A 438 -27.60 5.31 12.83
CA LYS A 438 -27.32 5.89 14.15
C LYS A 438 -25.84 6.21 14.35
N ILE A 439 -24.97 5.50 13.63
CA ILE A 439 -23.51 5.68 13.68
C ILE A 439 -23.06 6.63 12.56
N SER A 440 -23.51 6.44 11.32
CA SER A 440 -23.17 7.33 10.20
C SER A 440 -24.33 7.50 9.22
N ASN A 441 -24.59 8.75 8.84
CA ASN A 441 -25.59 9.12 7.83
C ASN A 441 -24.99 9.42 6.45
N TYR A 442 -23.69 9.17 6.23
CA TYR A 442 -22.99 9.52 5.00
C TYR A 442 -22.01 8.45 4.49
N LEU A 443 -21.66 7.47 5.31
CA LEU A 443 -20.74 6.38 4.95
C LEU A 443 -21.25 5.02 5.42
N LEU A 444 -20.64 3.98 4.87
CA LEU A 444 -20.69 2.65 5.46
C LEU A 444 -20.22 2.69 6.92
N THR A 445 -20.78 1.81 7.75
CA THR A 445 -20.35 1.61 9.15
C THR A 445 -19.69 0.24 9.35
N THR A 446 -19.92 -0.67 8.39
CA THR A 446 -19.37 -2.02 8.34
C THR A 446 -18.85 -2.29 6.94
N ASP A 447 -17.55 -2.54 6.79
CA ASP A 447 -16.98 -2.86 5.49
C ASP A 447 -17.28 -4.32 5.10
N TYR A 448 -17.07 -4.66 3.82
CA TYR A 448 -17.41 -5.98 3.33
C TYR A 448 -16.60 -7.11 3.97
N VAL A 449 -15.34 -6.88 4.37
CA VAL A 449 -14.48 -7.89 4.99
C VAL A 449 -14.88 -8.13 6.43
N SER A 450 -15.14 -7.06 7.19
CA SER A 450 -15.69 -7.22 8.54
C SER A 450 -17.04 -7.94 8.50
N ALA A 451 -17.91 -7.61 7.55
CA ALA A 451 -19.18 -8.31 7.35
C ALA A 451 -19.00 -9.79 6.96
N LEU A 452 -17.98 -10.11 6.18
CA LEU A 452 -17.64 -11.48 5.77
C LEU A 452 -17.25 -12.35 6.97
N PHE A 453 -16.44 -11.81 7.89
CA PHE A 453 -15.92 -12.55 9.04
C PHE A 453 -16.85 -12.55 10.25
N ASP A 454 -17.90 -11.72 10.25
CA ASP A 454 -18.97 -11.70 11.26
C ASP A 454 -20.35 -12.02 10.68
N GLN A 455 -20.51 -13.23 10.13
CA GLN A 455 -21.75 -13.61 9.44
C GLN A 455 -23.00 -13.61 10.35
N SER A 456 -22.84 -13.81 11.66
CA SER A 456 -23.94 -13.71 12.64
C SER A 456 -24.48 -12.29 12.72
N ASP A 457 -23.59 -11.32 12.95
CA ASP A 457 -23.95 -9.91 13.01
C ASP A 457 -24.46 -9.43 11.66
N SER A 458 -23.84 -9.87 10.57
CA SER A 458 -24.26 -9.52 9.21
C SER A 458 -25.69 -9.96 8.88
N LYS A 459 -26.17 -11.10 9.39
CA LYS A 459 -27.58 -11.50 9.22
C LYS A 459 -28.52 -10.64 10.06
N GLN A 460 -28.11 -10.26 11.27
CA GLN A 460 -28.91 -9.43 12.17
C GLN A 460 -29.02 -7.99 11.69
N ASN A 461 -27.90 -7.42 11.25
CA ASN A 461 -27.75 -6.03 10.82
C ASN A 461 -27.83 -5.85 9.30
N LEU A 462 -28.11 -6.93 8.58
CA LEU A 462 -28.29 -6.96 7.12
C LEU A 462 -27.05 -6.43 6.36
N ASN A 463 -25.84 -6.73 6.87
CA ASN A 463 -24.60 -6.35 6.20
C ASN A 463 -24.30 -7.33 5.06
N LEU A 464 -24.10 -6.81 3.85
CA LEU A 464 -23.59 -7.57 2.73
C LEU A 464 -22.07 -7.73 2.86
N TYR A 465 -21.54 -8.81 2.31
CA TYR A 465 -20.09 -9.05 2.24
C TYR A 465 -19.58 -9.07 0.81
N ASN A 466 -20.45 -9.17 -0.20
CA ASN A 466 -20.13 -9.09 -1.62
C ASN A 466 -20.92 -7.97 -2.30
N ALA A 467 -20.55 -7.64 -3.54
CA ALA A 467 -21.27 -6.66 -4.37
C ALA A 467 -21.41 -7.17 -5.81
N LYS A 468 -22.64 -7.18 -6.34
CA LYS A 468 -22.89 -7.59 -7.72
C LYS A 468 -22.30 -6.58 -8.65
N ASP A 469 -22.61 -5.29 -8.52
CA ASP A 469 -22.07 -4.23 -9.37
C ASP A 469 -21.29 -3.20 -8.54
N ILE A 470 -20.07 -2.87 -9.01
CA ILE A 470 -19.29 -1.74 -8.48
C ILE A 470 -19.06 -0.77 -9.62
N TYR A 471 -19.40 0.49 -9.40
CA TYR A 471 -19.34 1.57 -10.37
C TYR A 471 -18.14 2.45 -10.06
N ILE A 472 -17.22 2.54 -11.02
CA ILE A 472 -15.98 3.31 -10.93
C ILE A 472 -15.83 4.08 -12.25
N ALA A 473 -15.53 5.37 -12.13
CA ALA A 473 -15.24 6.19 -13.29
C ALA A 473 -14.23 7.30 -12.93
N GLY A 474 -13.42 7.67 -13.91
CA GLY A 474 -12.34 8.62 -13.71
C GLY A 474 -11.65 9.00 -15.00
N TYR A 475 -10.39 9.42 -14.88
CA TYR A 475 -9.61 10.03 -15.94
C TYR A 475 -8.31 9.26 -16.25
N PRO A 476 -8.36 8.02 -16.77
CA PRO A 476 -7.17 7.35 -17.25
C PRO A 476 -6.45 8.15 -18.33
N LYS A 477 -5.13 8.03 -18.32
CA LYS A 477 -4.22 8.74 -19.21
C LYS A 477 -3.63 7.76 -20.22
N ASN A 478 -3.81 8.05 -21.51
CA ASN A 478 -3.00 7.40 -22.55
C ASN A 478 -1.67 8.16 -22.72
N GLN A 479 -0.94 7.92 -23.80
CA GLN A 479 0.34 8.61 -24.03
C GLN A 479 0.24 10.14 -24.00
N TYR A 480 -0.92 10.73 -24.30
CA TYR A 480 -1.08 12.16 -24.53
C TYR A 480 -2.14 12.82 -23.64
N TRP A 481 -3.26 12.16 -23.37
CA TRP A 481 -4.45 12.78 -22.80
C TRP A 481 -5.08 11.95 -21.69
N SER A 482 -5.75 12.67 -20.78
CA SER A 482 -6.65 12.10 -19.78
C SER A 482 -8.08 12.07 -20.32
N PHE A 483 -8.77 10.95 -20.21
CA PHE A 483 -10.10 10.75 -20.78
C PHE A 483 -11.13 10.36 -19.74
N TRP A 484 -12.35 10.85 -19.84
CA TRP A 484 -13.44 10.26 -19.05
C TRP A 484 -13.67 8.80 -19.47
N MET A 485 -13.55 7.89 -18.51
CA MET A 485 -13.82 6.47 -18.68
C MET A 485 -14.60 5.94 -17.49
N GLN A 486 -15.54 5.05 -17.77
CA GLN A 486 -16.34 4.34 -16.77
C GLN A 486 -16.21 2.84 -16.97
N ASN A 487 -16.29 2.07 -15.88
CA ASN A 487 -16.19 0.63 -15.93
C ASN A 487 -17.52 -0.04 -16.35
N ASN A 488 -17.65 -1.36 -16.16
CA ASN A 488 -18.85 -2.15 -16.49
C ASN A 488 -19.23 -2.09 -17.97
N PRO A 489 -18.40 -2.65 -18.86
CA PRO A 489 -18.68 -2.67 -20.29
C PRO A 489 -19.90 -3.56 -20.60
N ILE A 490 -20.51 -3.42 -21.78
CA ILE A 490 -21.69 -4.19 -22.20
C ILE A 490 -21.46 -5.71 -22.05
N GLU A 491 -20.24 -6.16 -22.33
CA GLU A 491 -19.78 -7.55 -22.24
C GLU A 491 -19.83 -8.14 -20.83
N ARG A 492 -19.89 -7.29 -19.78
CA ARG A 492 -20.17 -7.70 -18.40
C ARG A 492 -21.48 -8.47 -18.29
N ASN A 493 -22.47 -8.13 -19.12
CA ASN A 493 -23.79 -8.78 -19.11
C ASN A 493 -23.89 -9.97 -20.07
N SER A 494 -22.77 -10.40 -20.66
CA SER A 494 -22.76 -11.53 -21.60
C SER A 494 -23.10 -12.86 -20.92
N SER A 495 -23.98 -13.64 -21.55
CA SER A 495 -24.31 -15.00 -21.16
C SER A 495 -23.38 -16.06 -21.77
N THR A 496 -22.44 -15.65 -22.63
CA THR A 496 -21.54 -16.56 -23.37
C THR A 496 -20.07 -16.30 -23.10
N LEU A 497 -19.69 -15.06 -22.79
CA LEU A 497 -18.31 -14.71 -22.46
C LEU A 497 -18.02 -15.03 -20.99
N SER A 498 -16.81 -15.53 -20.75
CA SER A 498 -16.20 -15.59 -19.43
C SER A 498 -14.91 -14.77 -19.47
N SER A 499 -14.80 -13.79 -18.58
CA SER A 499 -13.69 -12.85 -18.49
C SER A 499 -13.05 -12.97 -17.12
N GLY A 500 -11.72 -13.03 -17.11
CA GLY A 500 -10.90 -13.18 -15.91
C GLY A 500 -10.28 -14.58 -15.77
N TRP A 501 -8.98 -14.61 -15.45
CA TRP A 501 -8.22 -15.85 -15.29
C TRP A 501 -8.85 -16.80 -14.26
N ARG A 502 -9.43 -16.27 -13.17
CA ARG A 502 -9.90 -17.04 -12.01
C ARG A 502 -11.41 -17.26 -11.94
N ASN A 503 -12.15 -16.92 -13.00
CA ASN A 503 -13.61 -16.93 -12.97
C ASN A 503 -14.15 -18.12 -13.78
N PRO A 504 -14.75 -19.15 -13.12
CA PRO A 504 -15.32 -20.29 -13.84
C PRO A 504 -16.69 -19.98 -14.46
N MET A 505 -17.24 -18.78 -14.23
CA MET A 505 -18.61 -18.43 -14.61
C MET A 505 -18.64 -17.51 -15.84
N VAL A 506 -19.80 -17.49 -16.50
CA VAL A 506 -20.11 -16.47 -17.51
C VAL A 506 -20.25 -15.09 -16.86
N ASN A 507 -19.90 -14.04 -17.60
CA ASN A 507 -19.82 -12.67 -17.09
C ASN A 507 -21.10 -12.22 -16.38
N LYS A 508 -22.28 -12.49 -16.96
CA LYS A 508 -23.57 -12.11 -16.37
C LYS A 508 -23.82 -12.66 -14.96
N LYS A 509 -23.18 -13.76 -14.57
CA LYS A 509 -23.29 -14.36 -13.24
C LYS A 509 -22.19 -13.91 -12.29
N THR A 510 -21.23 -13.13 -12.77
CA THR A 510 -20.03 -12.77 -12.03
C THR A 510 -20.26 -11.47 -11.27
N PHE A 511 -20.11 -11.54 -9.96
CA PHE A 511 -20.13 -10.36 -9.10
C PHE A 511 -18.87 -9.52 -9.33
N ALA A 512 -19.04 -8.19 -9.29
CA ALA A 512 -17.93 -7.25 -9.34
C ALA A 512 -16.98 -7.51 -8.18
N PHE A 513 -17.50 -7.69 -6.97
CA PHE A 513 -16.73 -8.09 -5.80
C PHE A 513 -17.35 -9.33 -5.18
N ALA A 514 -16.66 -10.46 -5.31
CA ALA A 514 -17.14 -11.77 -4.84
C ALA A 514 -16.42 -12.22 -3.55
N ASN A 515 -16.07 -11.26 -2.67
CA ASN A 515 -15.25 -11.46 -1.47
C ASN A 515 -13.76 -11.76 -1.77
N GLU A 516 -13.28 -11.41 -2.98
CA GLU A 516 -11.88 -11.62 -3.33
C GLU A 516 -11.02 -10.49 -2.78
N ILE A 517 -10.23 -10.78 -1.75
CA ILE A 517 -9.46 -9.79 -0.99
C ILE A 517 -7.98 -10.08 -1.00
N GLU A 518 -7.17 -9.02 -0.92
CA GLU A 518 -5.75 -9.10 -0.63
C GLU A 518 -5.48 -8.58 0.77
N GLU A 519 -4.48 -9.16 1.42
CA GLU A 519 -4.09 -8.92 2.80
C GLU A 519 -2.55 -9.05 2.86
N LYS A 520 -1.84 -8.10 3.50
CA LYS A 520 -0.36 -8.03 3.55
C LYS A 520 0.24 -7.87 4.96
N VAL A 521 -0.57 -7.53 5.96
CA VAL A 521 -0.24 -7.20 7.35
C VAL A 521 -0.40 -8.41 8.30
N GLY A 522 -1.18 -9.41 7.91
CA GLY A 522 -1.62 -10.52 8.73
C GLY A 522 -0.85 -11.79 8.40
N GLY A 523 -1.22 -12.47 7.32
CA GLY A 523 -0.71 -13.77 6.91
C GLY A 523 0.54 -13.66 6.04
N GLY A 524 1.65 -14.24 6.51
CA GLY A 524 2.91 -14.30 5.76
C GLY A 524 3.66 -12.98 5.59
N LEU A 525 3.16 -11.87 6.16
CA LEU A 525 3.74 -10.52 6.21
C LEU A 525 4.54 -10.16 4.96
N ASN A 526 3.87 -9.63 3.92
CA ASN A 526 4.50 -9.33 2.63
C ASN A 526 4.18 -7.91 2.17
N PHE A 527 4.72 -6.91 2.85
CA PHE A 527 4.49 -5.52 2.48
C PHE A 527 5.16 -5.21 1.14
N ASN A 528 4.44 -4.47 0.29
CA ASN A 528 5.04 -3.86 -0.88
C ASN A 528 5.76 -2.59 -0.44
N ILE A 529 7.05 -2.49 -0.77
CA ILE A 529 7.87 -1.34 -0.45
C ILE A 529 7.84 -0.37 -1.63
N HIS A 530 7.56 0.91 -1.33
CA HIS A 530 7.58 2.00 -2.29
C HIS A 530 8.56 3.08 -1.81
N ASP A 531 9.37 3.59 -2.74
CA ASP A 531 10.45 4.55 -2.48
C ASP A 531 10.30 5.86 -3.27
N ASN A 532 9.11 6.06 -3.85
CA ASN A 532 8.82 7.15 -4.78
C ASN A 532 7.66 8.04 -4.33
N TYR A 533 7.23 7.96 -3.07
CA TYR A 533 6.22 8.86 -2.50
C TYR A 533 6.88 9.78 -1.48
N TRP A 534 6.67 11.09 -1.62
CA TRP A 534 7.24 12.14 -0.76
C TRP A 534 8.74 11.95 -0.50
N HIS A 535 9.47 11.39 -1.46
CA HIS A 535 10.88 11.01 -1.36
C HIS A 535 11.19 10.24 -0.07
N ARG A 536 10.34 9.27 0.27
CA ARG A 536 10.43 8.44 1.47
C ARG A 536 10.07 6.99 1.16
N VAL A 537 10.56 6.09 2.01
CA VAL A 537 10.24 4.66 1.96
C VAL A 537 8.97 4.39 2.76
N PHE A 538 7.97 3.82 2.10
CA PHE A 538 6.69 3.42 2.69
C PHE A 538 6.40 1.94 2.48
N ALA A 539 5.58 1.37 3.35
CA ALA A 539 5.04 0.02 3.22
C ALA A 539 3.55 0.04 2.89
N THR A 540 3.15 -0.70 1.86
CA THR A 540 1.74 -0.85 1.46
C THR A 540 1.28 -2.31 1.48
N PHE A 541 0.01 -2.57 1.73
CA PHE A 541 -1.05 -1.68 2.22
C PHE A 541 -1.45 -2.11 3.63
N TYR A 542 -1.91 -1.18 4.47
CA TYR A 542 -2.52 -1.53 5.75
C TYR A 542 -3.95 -2.05 5.54
N GLY A 543 -4.33 -3.14 6.20
CA GLY A 543 -5.66 -3.71 6.10
C GLY A 543 -5.87 -4.59 4.86
N TYR A 544 -7.02 -4.43 4.21
CA TYR A 544 -7.44 -5.23 3.06
C TYR A 544 -7.59 -4.39 1.79
N GLN A 545 -7.34 -5.00 0.63
CA GLN A 545 -7.72 -4.48 -0.68
C GLN A 545 -8.75 -5.39 -1.33
N TYR A 546 -9.67 -4.81 -2.10
CA TYR A 546 -10.74 -5.55 -2.77
C TYR A 546 -10.39 -5.72 -4.24
N ASN A 547 -10.35 -6.97 -4.72
CA ASN A 547 -10.25 -7.26 -6.15
C ASN A 547 -11.63 -7.14 -6.80
N VAL A 548 -11.76 -6.22 -7.75
CA VAL A 548 -13.02 -5.90 -8.40
C VAL A 548 -12.96 -6.32 -9.86
N ASN A 549 -13.87 -7.19 -10.30
CA ASN A 549 -14.05 -7.58 -11.70
C ASN A 549 -14.64 -6.45 -12.55
N PHE A 550 -14.34 -6.46 -13.85
CA PHE A 550 -14.88 -5.50 -14.84
C PHE A 550 -14.58 -4.03 -14.51
N SER A 551 -13.37 -3.74 -14.05
CA SER A 551 -13.04 -2.45 -13.40
C SER A 551 -11.73 -1.82 -13.88
N SER A 552 -11.04 -2.43 -14.83
CA SER A 552 -9.72 -1.98 -15.27
C SER A 552 -9.77 -0.74 -16.17
N LEU A 553 -9.75 0.44 -15.54
CA LEU A 553 -9.77 1.74 -16.22
C LEU A 553 -8.44 2.15 -16.86
N TYR A 554 -7.32 1.43 -16.63
CA TYR A 554 -5.94 1.78 -17.03
C TYR A 554 -5.23 2.79 -16.11
N TYR A 555 -3.93 2.99 -16.33
CA TYR A 555 -3.11 3.96 -15.61
C TYR A 555 -3.65 5.40 -15.73
N GLY A 556 -3.48 6.19 -14.67
CA GLY A 556 -4.02 7.55 -14.54
C GLY A 556 -5.44 7.63 -13.98
N ALA A 557 -6.21 6.54 -14.00
CA ALA A 557 -7.52 6.47 -13.33
C ALA A 557 -7.41 6.34 -11.80
N SER A 558 -6.20 6.17 -11.28
CA SER A 558 -5.88 6.19 -9.86
C SER A 558 -6.55 7.37 -9.15
N GLY A 559 -7.21 7.06 -8.04
CA GLY A 559 -7.92 8.01 -7.19
C GLY A 559 -9.42 8.08 -7.49
N SER A 560 -9.91 7.34 -8.49
CA SER A 560 -11.34 7.26 -8.82
C SER A 560 -12.17 6.74 -7.65
N LEU A 561 -13.33 7.35 -7.43
CA LEU A 561 -14.29 6.93 -6.42
C LEU A 561 -15.05 5.68 -6.85
N ALA A 562 -15.24 4.73 -5.94
CA ALA A 562 -15.98 3.50 -6.18
C ALA A 562 -17.30 3.46 -5.39
N TYR A 563 -18.39 3.17 -6.10
CA TYR A 563 -19.74 3.02 -5.55
C TYR A 563 -20.22 1.57 -5.67
N ASN A 564 -21.00 1.09 -4.70
CA ASN A 564 -21.81 -0.12 -4.90
C ASN A 564 -23.13 0.21 -5.65
N GLU A 565 -23.90 -0.80 -6.02
CA GLU A 565 -25.21 -0.61 -6.70
C GLU A 565 -26.29 0.04 -5.84
N PHE A 566 -26.07 0.15 -4.53
CA PHE A 566 -26.95 0.85 -3.60
C PHE A 566 -26.58 2.34 -3.49
N GLY A 567 -25.60 2.80 -4.28
CA GLY A 567 -25.18 4.20 -4.39
C GLY A 567 -24.38 4.69 -3.18
N GLN A 568 -23.73 3.79 -2.44
CA GLN A 568 -22.86 4.11 -1.29
C GLN A 568 -21.39 4.15 -1.72
N MET A 569 -20.62 5.09 -1.17
CA MET A 569 -19.16 5.13 -1.34
C MET A 569 -18.52 3.97 -0.58
N ILE A 570 -17.75 3.13 -1.27
CA ILE A 570 -17.15 1.92 -0.68
C ILE A 570 -15.63 1.92 -0.65
N GLY A 571 -14.98 2.74 -1.48
CA GLY A 571 -13.53 2.81 -1.53
C GLY A 571 -13.00 3.66 -2.67
N ILE A 572 -11.69 3.57 -2.87
CA ILE A 572 -10.94 4.31 -3.88
C ILE A 572 -10.16 3.36 -4.78
N TYR A 573 -10.28 3.56 -6.09
CA TYR A 573 -9.53 2.85 -7.11
C TYR A 573 -8.04 3.14 -6.99
N ASN A 574 -7.21 2.10 -6.84
CA ASN A 574 -5.80 2.28 -6.50
C ASN A 574 -4.80 1.39 -7.24
N ASN A 575 -5.24 0.35 -7.97
CA ASN A 575 -4.31 -0.45 -8.77
C ASN A 575 -4.99 -1.15 -9.94
N VAL A 576 -4.17 -1.53 -10.93
CA VAL A 576 -4.52 -2.36 -12.09
C VAL A 576 -3.54 -3.53 -12.21
N LYS A 577 -3.89 -4.53 -13.01
CA LYS A 577 -2.92 -5.55 -13.43
C LYS A 577 -1.82 -4.94 -14.29
N SER A 578 -0.60 -5.47 -14.18
CA SER A 578 0.60 -4.96 -14.86
C SER A 578 0.56 -5.03 -16.39
N ASN A 579 -0.27 -5.89 -16.98
CA ASN A 579 -0.40 -6.07 -18.44
C ASN A 579 -1.75 -5.55 -18.95
N VAL A 580 -2.21 -4.42 -18.42
CA VAL A 580 -3.47 -3.80 -18.84
C VAL A 580 -3.30 -3.05 -20.17
N GLU A 581 -4.28 -3.17 -21.06
CA GLU A 581 -4.39 -2.35 -22.27
C GLU A 581 -5.36 -1.19 -22.05
N PHE A 582 -5.08 -0.03 -22.64
CA PHE A 582 -5.96 1.14 -22.52
C PHE A 582 -7.37 0.80 -23.07
N GLY A 583 -8.40 1.02 -22.25
CA GLY A 583 -9.78 0.71 -22.59
C GLY A 583 -10.18 -0.77 -22.43
N ASP A 584 -9.29 -1.66 -21.98
CA ASP A 584 -9.68 -3.04 -21.62
C ASP A 584 -10.31 -3.10 -20.21
N LEU A 585 -11.61 -2.83 -20.18
CA LEU A 585 -12.46 -2.79 -18.99
C LEU A 585 -12.86 -4.17 -18.47
N LEU A 586 -12.58 -5.26 -19.20
CA LEU A 586 -12.94 -6.63 -18.78
C LEU A 586 -12.01 -7.19 -17.70
N GLN A 587 -10.84 -6.58 -17.51
CA GLN A 587 -9.89 -7.01 -16.48
C GLN A 587 -10.33 -6.54 -15.09
N SER A 588 -9.77 -7.20 -14.08
CA SER A 588 -9.92 -6.77 -12.69
C SER A 588 -8.93 -5.67 -12.33
N ALA A 589 -9.30 -4.90 -11.32
CA ALA A 589 -8.51 -3.86 -10.67
C ALA A 589 -8.76 -3.93 -9.17
N THR A 590 -8.08 -3.08 -8.39
CA THR A 590 -8.27 -3.05 -6.94
C THR A 590 -8.88 -1.73 -6.47
N ILE A 591 -9.64 -1.81 -5.38
CA ILE A 591 -10.03 -0.65 -4.59
C ILE A 591 -9.55 -0.82 -3.14
N ALA A 592 -9.10 0.27 -2.53
CA ALA A 592 -8.86 0.33 -1.09
C ALA A 592 -10.13 0.82 -0.38
N PRO A 593 -10.64 0.11 0.64
CA PRO A 593 -11.80 0.55 1.38
C PRO A 593 -11.49 1.77 2.25
N PHE A 594 -12.50 2.61 2.50
CA PHE A 594 -12.34 3.76 3.40
C PHE A 594 -12.32 3.38 4.89
N LEU A 595 -12.76 2.16 5.22
CA LEU A 595 -12.88 1.71 6.60
C LEU A 595 -12.62 0.20 6.71
N GLN A 596 -12.12 -0.19 7.88
CA GLN A 596 -12.20 -1.55 8.40
C GLN A 596 -12.90 -1.46 9.76
N SER A 597 -14.12 -1.97 9.87
CA SER A 597 -14.95 -1.70 11.06
C SER A 597 -14.57 -2.53 12.28
N ASN A 598 -13.89 -3.66 12.08
CA ASN A 598 -13.56 -4.60 13.14
C ASN A 598 -12.07 -4.91 13.18
N ASN A 599 -11.57 -5.25 14.37
CA ASN A 599 -10.24 -5.84 14.49
C ASN A 599 -10.33 -7.27 13.96
N ILE A 600 -9.40 -7.64 13.08
CA ILE A 600 -9.39 -8.96 12.44
C ILE A 600 -8.07 -9.63 12.74
N LYS A 601 -8.13 -10.84 13.31
CA LYS A 601 -6.99 -11.69 13.57
C LYS A 601 -6.71 -12.58 12.37
N VAL A 602 -5.47 -12.55 11.92
CA VAL A 602 -4.93 -13.37 10.84
C VAL A 602 -3.68 -14.04 11.39
N ASP A 603 -3.73 -15.36 11.52
CA ASP A 603 -2.71 -16.14 12.25
C ASP A 603 -2.48 -15.56 13.66
N ASP A 604 -1.25 -15.19 13.99
CA ASP A 604 -0.89 -14.60 15.29
C ASP A 604 -1.01 -13.07 15.33
N ASN A 605 -1.42 -12.44 14.23
CA ASN A 605 -1.43 -10.98 14.07
C ASN A 605 -2.84 -10.41 14.12
N VAL A 606 -2.98 -9.19 14.64
CA VAL A 606 -4.25 -8.45 14.65
C VAL A 606 -4.13 -7.21 13.77
N ILE A 607 -4.96 -7.17 12.73
CA ILE A 607 -5.17 -5.99 11.91
C ILE A 607 -6.25 -5.15 12.60
N TYR A 608 -5.86 -4.00 13.15
CA TYR A 608 -6.76 -3.15 13.92
C TYR A 608 -7.69 -2.33 13.03
N ALA A 609 -8.91 -2.11 13.52
CA ALA A 609 -9.94 -1.32 12.85
C ALA A 609 -9.49 0.12 12.57
N TYR A 610 -9.96 0.68 11.47
CA TYR A 610 -9.73 2.08 11.10
C TYR A 610 -10.89 2.67 10.30
N ASN A 611 -10.97 4.00 10.25
CA ASN A 611 -11.83 4.77 9.35
C ASN A 611 -11.08 6.00 8.84
N LEU A 612 -10.73 6.00 7.56
CA LEU A 612 -9.90 7.05 6.94
C LEU A 612 -10.61 8.40 6.86
N ILE A 613 -11.94 8.42 6.86
CA ILE A 613 -12.74 9.66 6.76
C ILE A 613 -13.09 10.18 8.15
N ASP A 614 -13.59 9.31 9.04
CA ASP A 614 -14.00 9.68 10.40
C ASP A 614 -13.61 8.62 11.44
N GLY A 615 -12.40 8.76 11.97
CA GLY A 615 -11.84 7.89 13.01
C GLY A 615 -11.99 8.43 14.43
N THR A 616 -12.92 9.37 14.65
CA THR A 616 -13.06 10.08 15.95
C THR A 616 -13.63 9.20 17.06
N ASP A 617 -14.41 8.17 16.74
CA ASP A 617 -14.88 7.19 17.72
C ASP A 617 -13.73 6.30 18.21
N LYS A 618 -13.06 6.73 19.28
CA LYS A 618 -11.95 5.98 19.91
C LYS A 618 -12.42 4.79 20.74
N THR A 619 -13.72 4.56 20.90
CA THR A 619 -14.22 3.29 21.44
C THR A 619 -14.07 2.17 20.41
N LYS A 620 -14.18 2.51 19.11
CA LYS A 620 -14.02 1.59 17.98
C LYS A 620 -12.62 1.64 17.35
N TYR A 621 -12.11 2.84 17.11
CA TYR A 621 -10.85 3.10 16.38
C TYR A 621 -9.70 3.51 17.32
N LYS A 622 -9.60 2.85 18.47
CA LYS A 622 -8.64 3.18 19.56
C LYS A 622 -7.17 3.22 19.12
N TYR A 623 -6.81 2.46 18.08
CA TYR A 623 -5.44 2.33 17.59
C TYR A 623 -5.11 3.23 16.39
N GLN A 624 -6.10 3.96 15.89
CA GLN A 624 -5.94 4.92 14.82
C GLN A 624 -5.59 6.30 15.43
N LYS A 625 -4.51 6.91 14.95
CA LYS A 625 -3.99 8.24 15.35
C LYS A 625 -4.66 9.40 14.60
N SER A 626 -5.05 9.18 13.36
CA SER A 626 -5.59 10.22 12.49
C SER A 626 -6.53 9.70 11.41
N SER A 627 -7.45 10.57 11.02
CA SER A 627 -8.40 10.46 9.91
C SER A 627 -8.56 11.84 9.28
N PHE A 628 -9.26 11.93 8.14
CA PHE A 628 -9.58 13.23 7.52
C PHE A 628 -10.21 14.21 8.52
N ARG A 629 -11.24 13.79 9.27
CA ARG A 629 -11.90 14.64 10.28
C ARG A 629 -10.95 15.09 11.40
N GLU A 630 -10.15 14.19 11.95
CA GLU A 630 -9.19 14.54 13.02
C GLU A 630 -8.09 15.47 12.53
N ASN A 631 -7.68 15.36 11.25
CA ASN A 631 -6.76 16.32 10.66
C ASN A 631 -7.40 17.69 10.45
N LEU A 632 -8.69 17.77 10.06
CA LEU A 632 -9.42 19.04 10.03
C LEU A 632 -9.42 19.72 11.40
N GLN A 633 -9.70 18.99 12.49
CA GLN A 633 -9.64 19.53 13.86
C GLN A 633 -8.26 20.13 14.19
N LYS A 634 -7.19 19.47 13.75
CA LYS A 634 -5.80 19.88 14.01
C LYS A 634 -5.34 21.04 13.11
N LEU A 635 -5.84 21.12 11.88
CA LEU A 635 -5.51 22.17 10.91
C LEU A 635 -6.33 23.44 11.12
N TYR A 636 -7.56 23.29 11.63
CA TYR A 636 -8.54 24.37 11.85
C TYR A 636 -9.03 24.41 13.29
N PRO A 637 -8.14 24.55 14.31
CA PRO A 637 -8.51 24.44 15.73
C PRO A 637 -9.55 25.49 16.17
N ASN A 638 -9.63 26.62 15.47
CA ASN A 638 -10.57 27.70 15.75
C ASN A 638 -11.73 27.80 14.72
N GLY A 639 -11.89 26.78 13.87
CA GLY A 639 -12.76 26.84 12.69
C GLY A 639 -12.06 27.41 11.46
N PHE A 640 -12.84 27.60 10.39
CA PHE A 640 -12.39 28.25 9.16
C PHE A 640 -12.23 29.76 9.36
N SER A 641 -11.81 30.49 8.32
CA SER A 641 -11.57 31.94 8.42
C SER A 641 -12.83 32.75 8.76
N ASP A 642 -14.01 32.20 8.53
CA ASP A 642 -15.30 32.78 8.93
C ASP A 642 -15.77 32.31 10.33
N LYS A 643 -14.92 31.59 11.07
CA LYS A 643 -15.17 30.98 12.39
C LYS A 643 -16.16 29.82 12.39
N SER A 644 -16.73 29.45 11.24
CA SER A 644 -17.55 28.26 11.16
C SER A 644 -16.72 27.00 11.43
N LYS A 645 -17.37 25.98 11.99
CA LYS A 645 -16.73 24.71 12.38
C LYS A 645 -17.37 23.53 11.65
N SER A 646 -18.04 23.81 10.54
CA SER A 646 -18.85 22.84 9.80
C SER A 646 -18.39 22.74 8.36
N THR A 647 -18.37 21.51 7.88
CA THR A 647 -18.30 21.17 6.46
C THR A 647 -19.62 20.51 6.05
N LYS A 648 -19.73 20.08 4.80
CA LYS A 648 -20.93 19.39 4.35
C LYS A 648 -21.08 18.02 4.99
N LEU A 649 -20.00 17.26 5.15
CA LEU A 649 -20.02 15.95 5.82
C LEU A 649 -20.15 16.10 7.35
N PHE A 650 -19.51 17.11 7.94
CA PHE A 650 -19.45 17.27 9.39
C PHE A 650 -20.20 18.52 9.85
N LYS A 651 -21.36 18.33 10.49
CA LYS A 651 -22.12 19.42 11.13
C LYS A 651 -21.28 20.20 12.15
N ASN A 652 -20.34 19.51 12.81
CA ASN A 652 -19.30 20.11 13.62
C ASN A 652 -18.05 19.23 13.54
N ILE A 653 -16.93 19.72 13.02
CA ILE A 653 -15.71 18.92 12.87
C ILE A 653 -15.15 18.40 14.21
N PHE A 654 -15.52 18.99 15.34
CA PHE A 654 -15.01 18.65 16.68
C PHE A 654 -15.83 17.62 17.46
N ASN A 655 -17.01 17.20 16.97
CA ASN A 655 -17.96 16.39 17.74
C ASN A 655 -17.95 14.89 17.45
#